data_AF-A0AAU3U7W5-F1
#
_entry.id   AF-A0AAU3U7W5-F1
#
_cell.length_a   1.000
_cell.length_b   1.000
_cell.length_c   1.000
_cell.angle_alpha   90.00
_cell.angle_beta   90.00
_cell.angle_gamma   90.00
#
_symmetry.space_group_name_H-M   'P 1'
#
loop_
_entity.id
_entity.type
_entity.pdbx_description
1 polymer ?
#
loop_
_entity_poly.entity_id
_entity_poly.type
_entity_poly.pdbx_seq_one_letter_code
_entity_poly.pdbx_strand_id
1 'polypeptide(L)'
;MTAAVAWNLSPGNEFVVNGVPWTVEAFQPQVGKVVLVRPEHEAWKTSVRQLMHHPNIRPSTRTRKDLPAASRGRQPKGVLDLPPSKRPLMMLRVDHLREVETGFRSGDPLNALPREPKPQYDPNSTTLTERRHAKVRELRQDTVRNPDLAAAHCLDKVSYRTLIRWDLDRRRFGPVGCADDRWLRESTGRQISAAVREAIFAVRHETLHRSKLTAKDRERLIHQYVREEFGKDEPVPSYETLRVVWKEWFGSTGARQRYAVSTARAQAVATGRHVVISRPGQVVALDTTVLPVKVREQVFGDPVSVHLTLALDLYTHSIVAFRLTLVSDTSVDVAMILRDVMMPLPMRPDWGEGMEWAYPGVPGSVIAEFTDGKVAGLPFFAPETVTTDHGSVYKNHHLIEVQRVIGATIRPSRVLRPTEGDACITVAEMEHLIATWVVRIWQNRRFGSYAPSWDPAGDHSPNTLFAASMAQGGFALQIPPAELYYQLLPTHRVMIHGRRGVKIKNLWYDGQALDEWRFRPSGRGGASKNKYVFHRDPRDPCFVFFQDPLTHEWHQLRWVGLPDEGRMPAFSDARVRQVMRELRNQGLKPKSDKDLLPLLLDLIGSNVPVDQWPTRLTKAQRTEHAREEAQAAAAASDRPKPSPAPACADEVAPFVPRQGGEVDNVVALRWRERAEQGQAAIDGERRRRREAVPEKPTASSTLGHRLRGLSLMDLLDDEDESAAESGDQP
;
A
#
# COMPACT_ATOMS: atom_id res chain seq x y z
N MET A 1 33.21 9.62 18.21
CA MET A 1 33.20 11.08 17.94
C MET A 1 33.74 11.32 16.54
N THR A 2 32.86 11.60 15.58
CA THR A 2 33.25 12.14 14.27
C THR A 2 33.93 13.49 14.52
N ALA A 3 35.17 13.66 14.06
CA ALA A 3 35.83 14.96 14.13
C ALA A 3 34.94 16.00 13.44
N ALA A 4 34.46 16.99 14.20
CA ALA A 4 33.65 18.06 13.66
C ALA A 4 34.44 18.74 12.53
N VAL A 5 33.89 18.71 11.31
CA VAL A 5 34.50 19.38 10.16
C VAL A 5 34.38 20.89 10.43
N ALA A 6 35.47 21.53 10.81
CA ALA A 6 35.49 22.97 11.03
C ALA A 6 35.33 23.71 9.68
N TRP A 7 34.38 24.65 9.62
CA TRP A 7 34.13 25.46 8.43
C TRP A 7 35.08 26.65 8.42
N ASN A 8 35.88 26.80 7.36
CA ASN A 8 36.78 27.94 7.19
C ASN A 8 36.19 28.94 6.19
N LEU A 9 35.69 30.07 6.69
CA LEU A 9 35.12 31.15 5.89
C LEU A 9 36.16 32.24 5.53
N SER A 10 37.46 31.96 5.64
CA SER A 10 38.47 32.93 5.20
C SER A 10 38.43 33.10 3.68
N PRO A 11 38.71 34.30 3.13
CA PRO A 11 38.79 34.53 1.69
C PRO A 11 39.68 33.49 0.98
N GLY A 12 39.24 33.04 -0.20
CA GLY A 12 39.90 32.02 -1.02
C GLY A 12 39.53 30.56 -0.69
N ASN A 13 38.76 30.31 0.37
CA ASN A 13 38.20 28.97 0.61
C ASN A 13 36.99 28.70 -0.28
N GLU A 14 36.78 27.44 -0.66
CA GLU A 14 35.69 27.02 -1.55
C GLU A 14 34.66 26.17 -0.80
N PHE A 15 33.39 26.38 -1.13
CA PHE A 15 32.24 25.60 -0.68
C PHE A 15 31.52 25.02 -1.89
N VAL A 16 30.92 23.84 -1.73
CA VAL A 16 30.06 23.24 -2.74
C VAL A 16 28.63 23.39 -2.30
N VAL A 17 27.82 24.11 -3.09
CA VAL A 17 26.41 24.37 -2.83
C VAL A 17 25.60 23.79 -3.99
N ASN A 18 24.68 22.86 -3.68
CA ASN A 18 23.91 22.11 -4.69
C ASN A 18 24.81 21.45 -5.76
N GLY A 19 25.99 20.98 -5.37
CA GLY A 19 26.95 20.34 -6.29
C GLY A 19 27.86 21.31 -7.06
N VAL A 20 27.69 22.63 -6.89
CA VAL A 20 28.45 23.66 -7.61
C VAL A 20 29.47 24.34 -6.68
N PRO A 21 30.73 24.56 -7.10
CA PRO A 21 31.75 25.24 -6.29
C PRO A 21 31.55 26.77 -6.27
N TRP A 22 31.70 27.35 -5.09
CA TRP A 22 31.66 28.78 -4.79
C TRP A 22 32.86 29.16 -3.93
N THR A 23 33.55 30.24 -4.25
CA THR A 23 34.71 30.73 -3.51
C THR A 23 34.32 31.88 -2.59
N VAL A 24 34.82 31.89 -1.36
CA VAL A 24 34.67 33.02 -0.45
C VAL A 24 35.52 34.17 -0.95
N GLU A 25 34.88 35.27 -1.33
CA GLU A 25 35.54 36.53 -1.70
C GLU A 25 35.81 37.37 -0.45
N ALA A 26 34.80 37.52 0.41
CA ALA A 26 34.89 38.33 1.61
C ALA A 26 34.08 37.72 2.76
N PHE A 27 34.59 37.83 3.97
CA PHE A 27 33.91 37.43 5.20
C PHE A 27 34.06 38.51 6.27
N GLN A 28 32.94 39.00 6.79
CA GLN A 28 32.88 40.02 7.83
C GLN A 28 32.33 39.38 9.13
N PRO A 29 33.20 38.82 9.98
CA PRO A 29 32.78 38.05 11.15
C PRO A 29 31.94 38.87 12.14
N GLN A 30 32.26 40.15 12.32
CA GLN A 30 31.58 41.06 13.24
C GLN A 30 30.09 41.27 12.94
N VAL A 31 29.65 41.03 11.69
CA VAL A 31 28.24 41.17 11.25
C VAL A 31 27.69 39.87 10.67
N GLY A 32 28.45 38.78 10.72
CA GLY A 32 28.06 37.47 10.20
C GLY A 32 27.72 37.47 8.72
N LYS A 33 28.36 38.31 7.89
CA LYS A 33 28.12 38.38 6.43
C LYS A 33 29.24 37.72 5.64
N VAL A 34 28.88 37.00 4.58
CA VAL A 34 29.81 36.30 3.68
C VAL A 34 29.41 36.55 2.23
N VAL A 35 30.41 36.78 1.38
CA VAL A 35 30.25 36.97 -0.06
C VAL A 35 30.92 35.80 -0.77
N LEU A 36 30.13 35.09 -1.58
CA LEU A 36 30.56 33.94 -2.36
C LEU A 36 30.52 34.28 -3.84
N VAL A 37 31.56 33.90 -4.58
CA VAL A 37 31.68 34.14 -6.02
C VAL A 37 31.88 32.84 -6.80
N ARG A 38 31.46 32.85 -8.06
CA ARG A 38 31.66 31.77 -9.04
C ARG A 38 31.89 32.39 -10.42
N PRO A 39 32.72 31.80 -11.29
CA PRO A 39 32.80 32.22 -12.69
C PRO A 39 31.41 32.17 -13.36
N GLU A 40 31.05 33.25 -14.05
CA GLU A 40 29.81 33.43 -14.83
C GLU A 40 28.51 33.68 -14.02
N HIS A 41 28.59 33.94 -12.71
CA HIS A 41 27.41 34.28 -11.90
C HIS A 41 27.63 35.52 -11.02
N GLU A 42 26.53 36.18 -10.66
CA GLU A 42 26.53 37.30 -9.72
C GLU A 42 27.01 36.84 -8.33
N ALA A 43 27.73 37.73 -7.63
CA ALA A 43 28.23 37.46 -6.29
C ALA A 43 27.07 37.22 -5.31
N TRP A 44 27.09 36.06 -4.65
CA TRP A 44 26.09 35.69 -3.67
C TRP A 44 26.44 36.26 -2.30
N LYS A 45 25.76 37.34 -1.93
CA LYS A 45 25.85 38.00 -0.62
C LYS A 45 24.87 37.31 0.34
N THR A 46 25.37 36.66 1.38
CA THR A 46 24.54 35.92 2.34
C THR A 46 25.04 36.10 3.78
N SER A 47 24.28 35.60 4.75
CA SER A 47 24.71 35.55 6.15
C SER A 47 25.27 34.17 6.51
N VAL A 48 26.12 34.09 7.53
CA VAL A 48 26.61 32.81 8.09
C VAL A 48 25.42 31.92 8.49
N ARG A 49 24.37 32.50 9.08
CA ARG A 49 23.14 31.78 9.45
C ARG A 49 22.48 31.12 8.24
N GLN A 50 22.22 31.88 7.18
CA GLN A 50 21.62 31.33 5.95
C GLN A 50 22.53 30.32 5.26
N LEU A 51 23.85 30.56 5.29
CA LEU A 51 24.83 29.64 4.75
C LEU A 51 24.81 28.30 5.49
N MET A 52 24.75 28.31 6.83
CA MET A 52 24.74 27.09 7.65
C MET A 52 23.42 26.31 7.59
N HIS A 53 22.29 27.00 7.40
CA HIS A 53 20.97 26.37 7.24
C HIS A 53 20.67 25.94 5.80
N HIS A 54 21.60 26.13 4.86
CA HIS A 54 21.39 25.69 3.50
C HIS A 54 21.38 24.14 3.44
N PRO A 55 20.39 23.49 2.82
CA PRO A 55 20.20 22.04 2.93
C PRO A 55 21.31 21.21 2.25
N ASN A 56 21.97 21.78 1.23
CA ASN A 56 22.96 21.07 0.40
C ASN A 56 24.28 21.85 0.26
N ILE A 57 24.84 22.29 1.38
CA ILE A 57 26.16 22.94 1.41
C ILE A 57 27.18 22.05 2.10
N ARG A 58 28.40 22.02 1.56
CA ARG A 58 29.54 21.37 2.20
C ARG A 58 30.83 22.13 1.91
N PRO A 59 31.83 22.12 2.82
CA PRO A 59 33.15 22.64 2.51
C PRO A 59 33.79 21.84 1.36
N SER A 60 34.43 22.53 0.43
CA SER A 60 35.21 21.89 -0.63
C SER A 60 36.50 21.31 -0.08
N THR A 61 36.91 20.14 -0.56
CA THR A 61 38.22 19.58 -0.21
C THR A 61 39.35 20.16 -1.06
N ARG A 62 39.03 20.96 -2.10
CA ARG A 62 40.03 21.54 -3.02
C ARG A 62 40.91 22.60 -2.35
N THR A 63 40.32 23.42 -1.48
CA THR A 63 41.00 24.54 -0.82
C THR A 63 41.39 24.25 0.63
N ARG A 64 41.08 23.06 1.14
CA ARG A 64 41.41 22.64 2.50
C ARG A 64 42.91 22.48 2.70
N LYS A 65 43.52 23.44 3.39
CA LYS A 65 44.97 23.47 3.68
C LYS A 65 45.40 22.37 4.65
N ASP A 66 44.49 21.90 5.49
CA ASP A 66 44.67 20.80 6.44
C ASP A 66 44.67 19.41 5.77
N LEU A 67 44.39 19.32 4.47
CA LEU A 67 44.57 18.12 3.66
C LEU A 67 45.90 18.20 2.86
N PRO A 68 46.68 17.11 2.77
CA PRO A 68 47.79 16.97 1.83
C PRO A 68 47.31 17.20 0.40
N ALA A 69 48.18 17.78 -0.44
CA ALA A 69 47.85 18.13 -1.81
C ALA A 69 47.22 16.98 -2.61
N ALA A 70 47.72 15.75 -2.43
CA ALA A 70 47.19 14.54 -3.09
C ALA A 70 45.75 14.15 -2.70
N SER A 71 45.25 14.65 -1.56
CA SER A 71 43.88 14.42 -1.08
C SER A 71 42.93 15.57 -1.40
N ARG A 72 43.42 16.71 -1.90
CA ARG A 72 42.58 17.87 -2.24
C ARG A 72 41.76 17.58 -3.49
N GLY A 73 40.47 17.93 -3.47
CA GLY A 73 39.53 17.64 -4.55
C GLY A 73 38.99 16.20 -4.58
N ARG A 74 39.32 15.37 -3.58
CA ARG A 74 38.71 14.05 -3.37
C ARG A 74 37.75 14.09 -2.18
N GLN A 75 36.70 13.27 -2.20
CA GLN A 75 35.84 13.09 -1.03
C GLN A 75 36.67 12.46 0.11
N PRO A 76 36.56 12.96 1.36
CA PRO A 76 37.17 12.30 2.51
C PRO A 76 36.56 10.92 2.71
N LYS A 77 37.37 9.93 3.08
CA LYS A 77 36.88 8.57 3.35
C LYS A 77 35.81 8.60 4.44
N GLY A 78 34.61 8.12 4.13
CA GLY A 78 33.51 7.95 5.06
C GLY A 78 33.17 6.47 5.29
N VAL A 79 32.71 6.11 6.50
CA VAL A 79 32.26 4.73 6.78
C VAL A 79 31.06 4.35 5.89
N LEU A 80 30.25 5.31 5.48
CA LEU A 80 29.13 5.12 4.55
C LEU A 80 29.58 4.78 3.12
N ASP A 81 30.83 5.10 2.75
CA ASP A 81 31.40 4.79 1.42
C ASP A 81 31.74 3.29 1.29
N LEU A 82 31.74 2.53 2.38
CA LEU A 82 32.00 1.09 2.38
C LEU A 82 30.71 0.28 2.17
N PRO A 83 30.73 -0.74 1.28
CA PRO A 83 29.67 -1.73 1.21
C PRO A 83 29.43 -2.39 2.59
N PRO A 84 28.18 -2.73 2.97
CA PRO A 84 27.88 -3.33 4.27
C PRO A 84 28.72 -4.58 4.58
N SER A 85 29.02 -5.39 3.56
CA SER A 85 29.85 -6.59 3.67
C SER A 85 31.33 -6.32 4.00
N LYS A 86 31.81 -5.10 3.80
CA LYS A 86 33.22 -4.70 4.06
C LYS A 86 33.41 -4.01 5.41
N ARG A 87 32.33 -3.59 6.08
CA ARG A 87 32.40 -2.96 7.41
C ARG A 87 32.96 -3.90 8.50
N PRO A 88 32.57 -5.19 8.57
CA PRO A 88 33.16 -6.12 9.54
C PRO A 88 34.67 -6.32 9.33
N LEU A 89 35.13 -6.36 8.07
CA LEU A 89 36.55 -6.49 7.75
C LEU A 89 37.36 -5.25 8.15
N MET A 90 36.79 -4.06 7.97
CA MET A 90 37.39 -2.81 8.44
C MET A 90 37.50 -2.82 9.97
N MET A 91 36.44 -3.22 10.69
CA MET A 91 36.47 -3.30 12.16
C MET A 91 37.48 -4.33 12.66
N LEU A 92 37.58 -5.50 12.03
CA LEU A 92 38.59 -6.51 12.37
C LEU A 92 40.03 -5.94 12.29
N ARG A 93 40.32 -5.10 11.28
CA ARG A 93 41.62 -4.41 11.16
C ARG A 93 41.82 -3.38 12.27
N VAL A 94 40.78 -2.66 12.66
CA VAL A 94 40.82 -1.72 13.81
C VAL A 94 41.11 -2.46 15.11
N ASP A 95 40.50 -3.63 15.32
CA ASP A 95 40.70 -4.43 16.53
C ASP A 95 42.14 -4.97 16.62
N HIS A 96 42.73 -5.39 15.48
CA HIS A 96 44.15 -5.78 15.45
C HIS A 96 45.07 -4.60 15.77
N LEU A 97 44.73 -3.40 15.30
CA LEU A 97 45.52 -2.21 15.56
C LEU A 97 45.40 -1.78 17.04
N ARG A 98 44.20 -1.88 17.62
CA ARG A 98 43.94 -1.63 19.05
C ARG A 98 44.74 -2.56 19.96
N GLU A 99 44.78 -3.86 19.64
CA GLU A 99 45.59 -4.84 20.40
C GLU A 99 47.09 -4.49 20.34
N VAL A 100 47.58 -4.02 19.19
CA VAL A 100 48.97 -3.58 19.03
C VAL A 100 49.28 -2.30 19.82
N GLU A 101 48.36 -1.33 19.84
CA GLU A 101 48.57 -0.05 20.51
C GLU A 101 48.43 -0.16 22.03
N THR A 102 47.43 -0.92 22.50
CA THR A 102 46.95 -0.90 23.89
C THR A 102 47.18 -2.21 24.63
N GLY A 103 47.45 -3.31 23.93
CA GLY A 103 47.50 -4.66 24.50
C GLY A 103 46.16 -5.41 24.47
N PHE A 104 45.04 -4.72 24.20
CA PHE A 104 43.68 -5.26 24.28
C PHE A 104 42.95 -5.16 22.95
N ARG A 105 42.19 -6.20 22.56
CA ARG A 105 41.44 -6.20 21.29
C ARG A 105 40.35 -5.13 21.24
N SER A 106 39.70 -4.90 22.36
CA SER A 106 38.71 -3.82 22.53
C SER A 106 39.34 -2.43 22.47
N GLY A 107 40.64 -2.32 22.75
CA GLY A 107 41.36 -1.07 22.95
C GLY A 107 41.27 -0.52 24.37
N ASP A 108 40.58 -1.20 25.28
CA ASP A 108 40.29 -0.75 26.64
C ASP A 108 40.61 -1.86 27.66
N PRO A 109 41.51 -1.62 28.62
CA PRO A 109 41.84 -2.58 29.68
C PRO A 109 40.62 -3.02 30.51
N LEU A 110 39.60 -2.18 30.65
CA LEU A 110 38.38 -2.52 31.40
C LEU A 110 37.47 -3.50 30.65
N ASN A 111 37.69 -3.65 29.34
CA ASN A 111 36.97 -4.57 28.47
C ASN A 111 37.93 -5.63 27.89
N ALA A 112 38.79 -6.18 28.75
CA ALA A 112 39.75 -7.21 28.38
C ALA A 112 39.06 -8.55 28.08
N LEU A 113 39.44 -9.19 26.96
CA LEU A 113 39.01 -10.56 26.69
C LEU A 113 39.79 -11.55 27.60
N PRO A 114 39.29 -12.79 27.78
CA PRO A 114 40.03 -13.80 28.53
C PRO A 114 41.45 -13.98 27.98
N ARG A 115 42.46 -13.87 28.86
CA ARG A 115 43.89 -13.94 28.54
C ARG A 115 44.47 -12.71 27.79
N GLU A 116 43.81 -11.56 27.88
CA GLU A 116 44.38 -10.26 27.50
C GLU A 116 44.87 -9.46 28.73
N PRO A 117 45.97 -8.70 28.61
CA PRO A 117 46.82 -8.59 27.43
C PRO A 117 47.72 -9.83 27.29
N LYS A 118 47.95 -10.29 26.06
CA LYS A 118 48.95 -11.34 25.83
C LYS A 118 50.35 -10.79 26.15
N PRO A 119 51.30 -11.61 26.65
CA PRO A 119 52.63 -11.12 27.01
C PRO A 119 53.34 -10.32 25.91
N GLN A 120 53.19 -10.74 24.65
CA GLN A 120 53.77 -10.07 23.48
C GLN A 120 53.09 -8.76 23.04
N TYR A 121 51.98 -8.37 23.69
CA TYR A 121 51.26 -7.11 23.43
C TYR A 121 51.13 -6.20 24.68
N ASP A 122 51.63 -6.64 25.84
CA ASP A 122 51.57 -5.88 27.08
C ASP A 122 52.41 -4.58 26.98
N PRO A 123 51.78 -3.39 27.10
CA PRO A 123 52.48 -2.11 27.03
C PRO A 123 53.56 -1.91 28.12
N ASN A 124 53.46 -2.61 29.24
CA ASN A 124 54.40 -2.44 30.36
C ASN A 124 55.73 -3.18 30.13
N SER A 125 55.72 -4.19 29.26
CA SER A 125 56.86 -5.08 29.01
C SER A 125 57.36 -5.05 27.57
N THR A 126 56.67 -4.36 26.65
CA THR A 126 57.02 -4.32 25.22
C THR A 126 56.87 -2.94 24.59
N THR A 127 57.71 -2.64 23.61
CA THR A 127 57.61 -1.41 22.80
C THR A 127 56.56 -1.52 21.70
N LEU A 128 56.02 -0.40 21.23
CA LEU A 128 55.06 -0.38 20.10
C LEU A 128 55.65 -1.04 18.83
N THR A 129 56.94 -0.90 18.60
CA THR A 129 57.65 -1.52 17.47
C THR A 129 57.67 -3.04 17.59
N GLU A 130 58.03 -3.57 18.76
CA GLU A 130 58.03 -5.01 19.03
C GLU A 130 56.64 -5.61 18.88
N ARG A 131 55.61 -4.92 19.39
CA ARG A 131 54.20 -5.34 19.26
C ARG A 131 53.73 -5.38 17.81
N ARG A 132 54.10 -4.39 16.98
CA ARG A 132 53.82 -4.42 15.54
C ARG A 132 54.49 -5.61 14.85
N HIS A 133 55.75 -5.92 15.19
CA HIS A 133 56.43 -7.10 14.66
C HIS A 133 55.80 -8.41 15.15
N ALA A 134 55.41 -8.49 16.41
CA ALA A 134 54.68 -9.63 16.97
C ALA A 134 53.35 -9.87 16.22
N LYS A 135 52.59 -8.80 15.94
CA LYS A 135 51.33 -8.91 15.20
C LYS A 135 51.52 -9.37 13.75
N VAL A 136 52.56 -8.90 13.08
CA VAL A 136 52.88 -9.39 11.73
C VAL A 136 53.24 -10.88 11.74
N ARG A 137 53.96 -11.36 12.75
CA ARG A 137 54.25 -12.80 12.90
C ARG A 137 52.99 -13.61 13.17
N GLU A 138 52.14 -13.15 14.08
CA GLU A 138 50.84 -13.79 14.39
C GLU A 138 49.98 -13.93 13.13
N LEU A 139 49.75 -12.84 12.39
CA LEU A 139 48.93 -12.86 11.18
C LEU A 139 49.52 -13.77 10.08
N ARG A 140 50.86 -13.86 9.99
CA ARG A 140 51.52 -14.80 9.07
C ARG A 140 51.31 -16.26 9.48
N GLN A 141 51.39 -16.56 10.77
CA GLN A 141 51.11 -17.92 11.27
C GLN A 141 49.64 -18.29 11.03
N ASP A 142 48.71 -17.38 11.26
CA ASP A 142 47.28 -17.59 10.97
C ASP A 142 47.04 -17.81 9.47
N THR A 143 47.77 -17.09 8.61
CA THR A 143 47.72 -17.28 7.15
C THR A 143 48.20 -18.66 6.72
N VAL A 144 49.25 -19.19 7.36
CA VAL A 144 49.74 -20.56 7.09
C VAL A 144 48.73 -21.60 7.58
N ARG A 145 48.12 -21.36 8.75
CA ARG A 145 47.17 -22.30 9.36
C ARG A 145 45.83 -22.37 8.62
N ASN A 146 45.32 -21.24 8.15
CA ASN A 146 44.04 -21.13 7.44
C ASN A 146 44.13 -20.10 6.31
N PRO A 147 44.69 -20.48 5.15
CA PRO A 147 44.93 -19.55 4.04
C PRO A 147 43.64 -18.93 3.49
N ASP A 148 42.57 -19.72 3.37
CA ASP A 148 41.29 -19.26 2.84
C ASP A 148 40.63 -18.22 3.74
N LEU A 149 40.70 -18.41 5.06
CA LEU A 149 40.14 -17.48 6.05
C LEU A 149 40.95 -16.17 6.09
N ALA A 150 42.28 -16.27 6.06
CA ALA A 150 43.15 -15.10 6.03
C ALA A 150 42.97 -14.27 4.75
N ALA A 151 42.77 -14.93 3.59
CA ALA A 151 42.43 -14.28 2.33
C ALA A 151 41.04 -13.62 2.38
N ALA A 152 40.02 -14.32 2.91
CA ALA A 152 38.67 -13.79 3.09
C ALA A 152 38.65 -12.54 4.00
N HIS A 153 39.47 -12.54 5.05
CA HIS A 153 39.64 -11.38 5.94
C HIS A 153 40.61 -10.32 5.43
N CYS A 154 41.29 -10.58 4.30
CA CYS A 154 42.30 -9.70 3.72
C CYS A 154 43.42 -9.34 4.72
N LEU A 155 43.87 -10.34 5.47
CA LEU A 155 44.95 -10.27 6.46
C LEU A 155 46.24 -11.01 6.02
N ASP A 156 46.16 -11.78 4.92
CA ASP A 156 47.23 -12.59 4.33
C ASP A 156 48.49 -11.79 3.92
N LYS A 157 48.33 -10.48 3.66
CA LYS A 157 49.41 -9.59 3.19
C LYS A 157 49.73 -8.45 4.15
N VAL A 158 49.40 -8.58 5.44
CA VAL A 158 49.69 -7.53 6.42
C VAL A 158 51.18 -7.48 6.75
N SER A 159 51.79 -6.31 6.56
CA SER A 159 53.20 -6.05 6.84
C SER A 159 53.35 -5.00 7.95
N TYR A 160 54.57 -4.85 8.45
CA TYR A 160 54.90 -3.79 9.42
C TYR A 160 54.52 -2.39 8.89
N ARG A 161 54.79 -2.11 7.61
CA ARG A 161 54.39 -0.87 6.93
C ARG A 161 52.87 -0.73 6.83
N THR A 162 52.14 -1.83 6.69
CA THR A 162 50.67 -1.84 6.65
C THR A 162 50.08 -1.39 7.99
N LEU A 163 50.63 -1.85 9.12
CA LEU A 163 50.16 -1.44 10.46
C LEU A 163 50.44 0.04 10.73
N ILE A 164 51.60 0.55 10.33
CA ILE A 164 51.92 1.99 10.41
C ILE A 164 50.93 2.80 9.57
N ARG A 165 50.67 2.37 8.34
CA ARG A 165 49.73 3.03 7.46
C ARG A 165 48.31 3.06 8.06
N TRP A 166 47.85 1.93 8.61
CA TRP A 166 46.55 1.88 9.28
C TRP A 166 46.45 2.81 10.48
N ASP A 167 47.49 2.91 11.32
CA ASP A 167 47.53 3.86 12.44
C ASP A 167 47.39 5.32 11.96
N LEU A 168 48.24 5.72 11.01
CA LEU A 168 48.22 7.07 10.44
C LEU A 168 46.88 7.41 9.77
N ASP A 169 46.36 6.49 8.94
CA ASP A 169 45.10 6.69 8.24
C ASP A 169 43.91 6.67 9.22
N ARG A 170 43.95 5.85 10.27
CA ARG A 170 42.89 5.78 11.29
C ARG A 170 42.81 7.07 12.10
N ARG A 171 43.95 7.62 12.52
CA ARG A 171 43.98 8.92 13.23
C ARG A 171 43.38 10.04 12.38
N ARG A 172 43.53 9.95 11.06
CA ARG A 172 43.10 10.98 10.11
C ARG A 172 41.64 10.84 9.67
N PHE A 173 41.18 9.63 9.39
CA PHE A 173 39.86 9.37 8.81
C PHE A 173 38.91 8.62 9.76
N GLY A 174 39.35 8.29 10.98
CA GLY A 174 38.63 7.39 11.87
C GLY A 174 38.74 5.93 11.43
N PRO A 175 37.84 5.03 11.88
CA PRO A 175 37.90 3.59 11.58
C PRO A 175 38.05 3.24 10.09
N VAL A 176 37.44 4.03 9.19
CA VAL A 176 37.53 3.83 7.73
C VAL A 176 38.95 4.00 7.18
N GLY A 177 39.86 4.65 7.91
CA GLY A 177 41.28 4.71 7.56
C GLY A 177 41.94 3.33 7.43
N CYS A 178 41.47 2.33 8.17
CA CYS A 178 41.98 0.95 8.09
C CYS A 178 41.46 0.17 6.86
N ALA A 179 40.50 0.72 6.12
CA ALA A 179 39.97 0.08 4.92
C ALA A 179 41.01 0.00 3.79
N ASP A 180 40.84 -0.97 2.89
CA ASP A 180 41.59 -0.98 1.63
C ASP A 180 40.98 0.07 0.69
N ASP A 181 41.82 0.91 0.06
CA ASP A 181 41.34 1.94 -0.87
C ASP A 181 40.56 1.35 -2.05
N ARG A 182 40.82 0.08 -2.40
CA ARG A 182 40.04 -0.65 -3.41
C ARG A 182 38.60 -0.92 -2.98
N TRP A 183 38.32 -0.96 -1.68
CA TRP A 183 36.95 -1.09 -1.16
C TRP A 183 36.17 0.23 -1.19
N LEU A 184 36.90 1.34 -1.28
CA LEU A 184 36.38 2.71 -1.31
C LEU A 184 36.35 3.31 -2.72
N ARG A 185 36.81 2.55 -3.73
CA ARG A 185 36.62 2.93 -5.11
C ARG A 185 35.12 2.87 -5.39
N GLU A 186 34.51 4.03 -5.51
CA GLU A 186 33.39 4.17 -6.43
C GLU A 186 33.82 3.54 -7.75
N SER A 187 32.94 2.75 -8.37
CA SER A 187 33.11 2.41 -9.77
C SER A 187 33.20 3.74 -10.52
N THR A 188 34.42 4.23 -10.78
CA THR A 188 34.62 5.34 -11.69
C THR A 188 33.90 4.93 -12.96
N GLY A 189 32.78 5.59 -13.24
CA GLY A 189 31.94 5.28 -14.39
C GLY A 189 32.85 5.08 -15.59
N ARG A 190 32.70 3.94 -16.27
CA ARG A 190 33.49 3.60 -17.46
C ARG A 190 33.47 4.82 -18.37
N GLN A 191 34.65 5.36 -18.69
CA GLN A 191 34.72 6.55 -19.53
C GLN A 191 34.25 6.16 -20.93
N ILE A 192 33.08 6.65 -21.29
CA ILE A 192 32.51 6.55 -22.63
C ILE A 192 32.38 7.98 -23.17
N SER A 193 32.61 8.13 -24.47
CA SER A 193 32.51 9.44 -25.12
C SER A 193 31.07 9.97 -25.08
N ALA A 194 30.90 11.27 -25.31
CA ALA A 194 29.58 11.88 -25.40
C ALA A 194 28.75 11.26 -26.54
N ALA A 195 29.39 10.98 -27.68
CA ALA A 195 28.78 10.31 -28.83
C ALA A 195 28.26 8.90 -28.48
N VAL A 196 29.07 8.09 -27.80
CA VAL A 196 28.65 6.74 -27.37
C VAL A 196 27.53 6.81 -26.32
N ARG A 197 27.58 7.78 -25.40
CA ARG A 197 26.50 8.02 -24.43
C ARG A 197 25.19 8.35 -25.14
N GLU A 198 25.22 9.24 -26.12
CA GLU A 198 24.06 9.61 -26.92
C GLU A 198 23.48 8.41 -27.68
N ALA A 199 24.36 7.64 -28.35
CA ALA A 199 23.97 6.42 -29.04
C ALA A 199 23.28 5.40 -28.12
N ILE A 200 23.78 5.21 -26.90
CA ILE A 200 23.16 4.32 -25.91
C ILE A 200 21.74 4.78 -25.56
N PHE A 201 21.51 6.09 -25.39
CA PHE A 201 20.18 6.64 -25.11
C PHE A 201 19.25 6.55 -26.33
N ALA A 202 19.74 6.84 -27.53
CA ALA A 202 18.97 6.74 -28.77
C ALA A 202 18.50 5.30 -29.02
N VAL A 203 19.43 4.34 -28.93
CA VAL A 203 19.10 2.91 -29.04
C VAL A 203 18.16 2.48 -27.92
N ARG A 204 18.33 2.97 -26.68
CA ARG A 204 17.37 2.70 -25.61
C ARG A 204 15.97 3.18 -25.97
N HIS A 205 15.83 4.41 -26.44
CA HIS A 205 14.54 4.99 -26.80
C HIS A 205 13.85 4.20 -27.93
N GLU A 206 14.59 3.83 -28.96
CA GLU A 206 14.08 3.02 -30.07
C GLU A 206 13.69 1.61 -29.63
N THR A 207 14.53 0.96 -28.82
CA THR A 207 14.30 -0.40 -28.35
C THR A 207 13.15 -0.52 -27.36
N LEU A 208 12.70 0.56 -26.71
CA LEU A 208 11.50 0.53 -25.85
C LEU A 208 10.23 0.09 -26.61
N HIS A 209 10.19 0.28 -27.93
CA HIS A 209 9.01 0.05 -28.78
C HIS A 209 9.09 -1.23 -29.62
N ARG A 210 10.19 -2.00 -29.54
CA ARG A 210 10.44 -3.21 -30.34
C ARG A 210 10.33 -4.50 -29.51
N SER A 211 10.26 -5.65 -30.20
CA SER A 211 10.43 -6.98 -29.60
C SER A 211 11.77 -7.12 -28.84
N LYS A 212 11.90 -8.10 -27.93
CA LYS A 212 13.10 -8.29 -27.10
C LYS A 212 14.37 -8.43 -27.96
N LEU A 213 15.28 -7.46 -27.86
CA LEU A 213 16.59 -7.49 -28.51
C LEU A 213 17.65 -8.07 -27.58
N THR A 214 18.59 -8.84 -28.13
CA THR A 214 19.74 -9.36 -27.39
C THR A 214 20.74 -8.24 -27.08
N ALA A 215 21.70 -8.50 -26.19
CA ALA A 215 22.76 -7.53 -25.90
C ALA A 215 23.65 -7.27 -27.13
N LYS A 216 23.88 -8.28 -27.97
CA LYS A 216 24.61 -8.14 -29.24
C LYS A 216 23.86 -7.29 -30.25
N ASP A 217 22.53 -7.42 -30.33
CA ASP A 217 21.75 -6.58 -31.24
C ASP A 217 21.83 -5.10 -30.86
N ARG A 218 21.82 -4.79 -29.56
CA ARG A 218 21.97 -3.42 -29.06
C ARG A 218 23.35 -2.86 -29.30
N GLU A 219 24.39 -3.67 -29.10
CA GLU A 219 25.76 -3.31 -29.49
C GLU A 219 25.80 -2.93 -30.96
N ARG A 220 25.25 -3.76 -31.85
CA ARG A 220 25.21 -3.48 -33.30
C ARG A 220 24.52 -2.16 -33.61
N LEU A 221 23.38 -1.87 -32.97
CA LEU A 221 22.66 -0.61 -33.13
C LEU A 221 23.46 0.60 -32.60
N ILE A 222 24.16 0.45 -31.48
CA ILE A 222 25.03 1.52 -30.93
C ILE A 222 26.17 1.81 -31.92
N HIS A 223 26.83 0.77 -32.45
CA HIS A 223 27.88 0.92 -33.46
C HIS A 223 27.36 1.54 -34.76
N GLN A 224 26.13 1.19 -35.17
CA GLN A 224 25.49 1.76 -36.34
C GLN A 224 25.21 3.26 -36.14
N TYR A 225 24.58 3.61 -35.02
CA TYR A 225 24.24 5.01 -34.70
C TYR A 225 25.49 5.88 -34.60
N VAL A 226 26.54 5.41 -33.92
CA VAL A 226 27.81 6.15 -33.82
C VAL A 226 28.42 6.38 -35.20
N ARG A 227 28.38 5.37 -36.08
CA ARG A 227 28.93 5.48 -37.44
C ARG A 227 28.15 6.46 -38.30
N GLU A 228 26.83 6.47 -38.20
CA GLU A 228 25.94 7.32 -39.00
C GLU A 228 26.01 8.79 -38.57
N GLU A 229 26.00 9.06 -37.26
CA GLU A 229 25.93 10.43 -36.73
C GLU A 229 27.30 11.06 -36.44
N PHE A 230 28.30 10.26 -36.04
CA PHE A 230 29.61 10.76 -35.58
C PHE A 230 30.80 10.25 -36.41
N GLY A 231 30.55 9.44 -37.45
CA GLY A 231 31.57 8.93 -38.35
C GLY A 231 32.27 7.66 -37.87
N LYS A 232 33.07 7.05 -38.76
CA LYS A 232 33.69 5.73 -38.53
C LYS A 232 34.85 5.76 -37.53
N ASP A 233 35.43 6.93 -37.29
CA ASP A 233 36.65 7.10 -36.49
C ASP A 233 36.35 7.31 -34.99
N GLU A 234 35.08 7.49 -34.61
CA GLU A 234 34.68 7.61 -33.21
C GLU A 234 34.86 6.26 -32.47
N PRO A 235 35.67 6.21 -31.39
CA PRO A 235 35.99 4.96 -30.73
C PRO A 235 34.80 4.45 -29.89
N VAL A 236 34.21 3.33 -30.34
CA VAL A 236 33.17 2.62 -29.58
C VAL A 236 33.82 1.58 -28.65
N PRO A 237 33.49 1.58 -27.34
CA PRO A 237 33.99 0.59 -26.38
C PRO A 237 33.60 -0.85 -26.72
N SER A 238 34.33 -1.82 -26.17
CA SER A 238 34.06 -3.25 -26.37
C SER A 238 32.67 -3.69 -25.91
N TYR A 239 32.17 -4.80 -26.46
CA TYR A 239 30.91 -5.45 -26.06
C TYR A 239 30.72 -5.52 -24.53
N GLU A 240 31.74 -6.01 -23.80
CA GLU A 240 31.64 -6.16 -22.34
C GLU A 240 31.55 -4.81 -21.62
N THR A 241 32.11 -3.76 -22.23
CA THR A 241 31.97 -2.40 -21.74
C THR A 241 30.55 -1.91 -21.90
N LEU A 242 30.00 -2.00 -23.12
CA LEU A 242 28.62 -1.59 -23.43
C LEU A 242 27.58 -2.41 -22.65
N ARG A 243 27.78 -3.72 -22.54
CA ARG A 243 26.88 -4.63 -21.80
C ARG A 243 26.76 -4.25 -20.33
N VAL A 244 27.89 -3.94 -19.67
CA VAL A 244 27.86 -3.56 -18.26
C VAL A 244 27.35 -2.13 -18.08
N VAL A 245 27.75 -1.17 -18.94
CA VAL A 245 27.17 0.20 -18.91
C VAL A 245 25.66 0.14 -19.06
N TRP A 246 25.16 -0.66 -20.00
CA TRP A 246 23.73 -0.88 -20.19
C TRP A 246 23.06 -1.47 -18.93
N LYS A 247 23.70 -2.45 -18.30
CA LYS A 247 23.20 -3.07 -17.06
C LYS A 247 23.21 -2.09 -15.88
N GLU A 248 24.24 -1.25 -15.77
CA GLU A 248 24.36 -0.21 -14.74
C GLU A 248 23.30 0.87 -14.93
N TRP A 249 23.08 1.33 -16.17
CA TRP A 249 22.15 2.43 -16.46
C TRP A 249 20.69 2.00 -16.48
N PHE A 250 20.40 0.78 -16.95
CA PHE A 250 19.03 0.33 -17.23
C PHE A 250 18.63 -0.97 -16.52
N GLY A 251 19.50 -1.55 -15.70
CA GLY A 251 19.25 -2.78 -14.95
C GLY A 251 19.44 -4.07 -15.76
N SER A 252 19.13 -5.22 -15.14
CA SER A 252 19.21 -6.52 -15.82
C SER A 252 18.08 -6.67 -16.85
N THR A 253 18.38 -7.33 -17.97
CA THR A 253 17.44 -7.61 -19.07
C THR A 253 16.25 -8.51 -18.70
N GLY A 254 16.14 -8.92 -17.43
CA GLY A 254 15.07 -9.78 -16.91
C GLY A 254 13.78 -9.04 -16.56
N ALA A 255 13.81 -7.72 -16.33
CA ALA A 255 12.59 -6.95 -16.12
C ALA A 255 11.77 -6.91 -17.42
N ARG A 256 10.48 -7.28 -17.38
CA ARG A 256 9.63 -7.27 -18.59
C ARG A 256 9.67 -5.86 -19.18
N GLN A 257 10.02 -5.74 -20.46
CA GLN A 257 10.17 -4.48 -21.21
C GLN A 257 8.97 -3.52 -21.04
N ARG A 258 7.77 -4.08 -20.82
CA ARG A 258 6.54 -3.34 -20.46
C ARG A 258 6.66 -2.51 -19.17
N TYR A 259 7.38 -2.99 -18.14
CA TYR A 259 7.61 -2.25 -16.89
C TYR A 259 8.55 -1.07 -17.12
N ALA A 260 9.61 -1.23 -17.93
CA ALA A 260 10.51 -0.12 -18.26
C ALA A 260 9.80 0.99 -19.05
N VAL A 261 8.88 0.61 -19.96
CA VAL A 261 8.04 1.56 -20.72
C VAL A 261 7.08 2.30 -19.80
N SER A 262 6.47 1.64 -18.81
CA SER A 262 5.58 2.30 -17.86
C SER A 262 6.33 3.25 -16.91
N THR A 263 7.51 2.85 -16.42
CA THR A 263 8.36 3.71 -15.58
C THR A 263 8.85 4.94 -16.34
N ALA A 264 9.33 4.79 -17.57
CA ALA A 264 9.79 5.91 -18.40
C ALA A 264 8.64 6.89 -18.73
N ARG A 265 7.44 6.37 -19.01
CA ARG A 265 6.24 7.19 -19.25
C ARG A 265 5.68 7.83 -17.98
N ALA A 266 5.97 7.27 -16.81
CA ALA A 266 5.67 7.88 -15.51
C ALA A 266 6.65 9.02 -15.21
N GLN A 267 7.95 8.84 -15.50
CA GLN A 267 8.97 9.88 -15.35
C GLN A 267 8.78 11.05 -16.33
N ALA A 268 8.38 10.79 -17.57
CA ALA A 268 8.15 11.83 -18.58
C ALA A 268 6.88 12.69 -18.32
N VAL A 269 5.95 12.21 -17.51
CA VAL A 269 4.68 12.90 -17.17
C VAL A 269 4.67 13.39 -15.72
N ALA A 270 5.63 12.98 -14.91
CA ALA A 270 5.82 13.53 -13.58
C ALA A 270 6.15 15.01 -13.71
N THR A 271 5.22 15.87 -13.30
CA THR A 271 5.31 17.34 -13.34
C THR A 271 6.36 17.91 -12.37
N GLY A 272 7.32 17.10 -11.91
CA GLY A 272 8.36 17.48 -10.94
C GLY A 272 7.84 17.81 -9.53
N ARG A 273 6.52 17.85 -9.30
CA ARG A 273 5.92 18.12 -7.99
C ARG A 273 5.68 16.80 -7.26
N HIS A 274 6.64 16.41 -6.42
CA HIS A 274 6.41 15.37 -5.42
C HIS A 274 5.33 15.85 -4.45
N VAL A 275 4.22 15.11 -4.35
CA VAL A 275 3.23 15.35 -3.30
C VAL A 275 3.87 14.88 -1.99
N VAL A 276 4.19 15.82 -1.10
CA VAL A 276 4.62 15.50 0.25
C VAL A 276 3.39 15.13 1.06
N ILE A 277 3.36 13.89 1.54
CA ILE A 277 2.31 13.37 2.39
C ILE A 277 2.78 13.55 3.83
N SER A 278 1.96 14.18 4.65
CA SER A 278 2.34 14.72 5.96
C SER A 278 1.55 14.16 7.14
N ARG A 279 0.42 13.49 6.87
CA ARG A 279 -0.46 12.92 7.90
C ARG A 279 -1.23 11.71 7.36
N PRO A 280 -1.69 10.80 8.22
CA PRO A 280 -2.60 9.73 7.83
C PRO A 280 -3.87 10.29 7.20
N GLY A 281 -4.42 9.59 6.22
CA GLY A 281 -5.66 9.96 5.53
C GLY A 281 -5.54 11.07 4.50
N GLN A 282 -4.39 11.75 4.41
CA GLN A 282 -4.17 12.74 3.36
C GLN A 282 -4.21 12.09 1.96
N VAL A 283 -3.59 10.92 1.80
CA VAL A 283 -3.62 10.16 0.53
C VAL A 283 -3.76 8.66 0.80
N VAL A 284 -4.87 8.10 0.32
CA VAL A 284 -5.14 6.66 0.33
C VAL A 284 -5.03 6.11 -1.09
N ALA A 285 -4.18 5.11 -1.30
CA ALA A 285 -4.07 4.40 -2.57
C ALA A 285 -5.00 3.20 -2.62
N LEU A 286 -5.84 3.12 -3.65
CA LEU A 286 -6.62 1.93 -3.99
C LEU A 286 -5.87 1.12 -5.03
N ASP A 287 -5.56 -0.12 -4.67
CA ASP A 287 -5.02 -1.11 -5.59
C ASP A 287 -5.99 -2.29 -5.71
N THR A 288 -6.28 -2.69 -6.95
CA THR A 288 -7.16 -3.82 -7.24
C THR A 288 -6.38 -4.89 -7.96
N THR A 289 -6.29 -6.08 -7.35
CA THR A 289 -5.60 -7.24 -7.91
C THR A 289 -6.54 -8.43 -7.98
N VAL A 290 -6.53 -9.13 -9.12
CA VAL A 290 -7.17 -10.45 -9.23
C VAL A 290 -6.38 -11.42 -8.35
N LEU A 291 -7.04 -12.01 -7.37
CA LEU A 291 -6.41 -13.01 -6.53
C LEU A 291 -6.04 -14.24 -7.38
N PRO A 292 -4.83 -14.80 -7.19
CA PRO A 292 -4.38 -15.95 -7.94
C PRO A 292 -5.21 -17.22 -7.65
N VAL A 293 -6.02 -17.19 -6.61
CA VAL A 293 -6.83 -18.29 -6.05
C VAL A 293 -8.30 -18.15 -6.46
N LYS A 294 -8.95 -19.29 -6.73
CA LYS A 294 -10.39 -19.34 -7.00
C LYS A 294 -11.14 -19.42 -5.68
N VAL A 295 -12.34 -18.85 -5.65
CA VAL A 295 -13.16 -18.82 -4.45
C VAL A 295 -14.50 -19.45 -4.76
N ARG A 296 -15.03 -20.24 -3.83
CA ARG A 296 -16.34 -20.87 -3.99
C ARG A 296 -17.43 -19.85 -3.66
N GLU A 297 -18.24 -19.49 -4.66
CA GLU A 297 -19.40 -18.61 -4.45
C GLU A 297 -20.44 -19.32 -3.57
N GLN A 298 -21.06 -18.57 -2.64
CA GLN A 298 -21.97 -19.14 -1.64
C GLN A 298 -23.32 -19.57 -2.20
N VAL A 299 -23.76 -18.96 -3.31
CA VAL A 299 -25.08 -19.21 -3.90
C VAL A 299 -25.07 -20.46 -4.78
N PHE A 300 -24.00 -20.63 -5.58
CA PHE A 300 -23.92 -21.66 -6.63
C PHE A 300 -22.89 -22.75 -6.34
N GLY A 301 -21.89 -22.46 -5.51
CA GLY A 301 -20.74 -23.34 -5.35
C GLY A 301 -19.74 -23.29 -6.52
N ASP A 302 -19.94 -22.39 -7.50
CA ASP A 302 -19.04 -22.22 -8.63
C ASP A 302 -17.69 -21.61 -8.20
N PRO A 303 -16.57 -22.01 -8.81
CA PRO A 303 -15.25 -21.44 -8.59
C PRO A 303 -15.11 -20.15 -9.39
N VAL A 304 -15.12 -19.02 -8.71
CA VAL A 304 -15.02 -17.70 -9.33
C VAL A 304 -13.68 -17.05 -9.03
N SER A 305 -13.14 -16.29 -9.99
CA SER A 305 -12.02 -15.39 -9.71
C SER A 305 -12.52 -14.25 -8.84
N VAL A 306 -11.70 -13.81 -7.89
CA VAL A 306 -12.05 -12.72 -6.97
C VAL A 306 -11.05 -11.60 -7.13
N HIS A 307 -11.55 -10.37 -7.26
CA HIS A 307 -10.74 -9.17 -7.18
C HIS A 307 -10.64 -8.74 -5.72
N LEU A 308 -9.42 -8.60 -5.23
CA LEU A 308 -9.12 -7.95 -3.96
C LEU A 308 -8.81 -6.49 -4.24
N THR A 309 -9.61 -5.59 -3.69
CA THR A 309 -9.30 -4.16 -3.64
C THR A 309 -8.80 -3.81 -2.25
N LEU A 310 -7.61 -3.25 -2.15
CA LEU A 310 -7.00 -2.76 -0.92
C LEU A 310 -7.01 -1.23 -0.90
N ALA A 311 -7.30 -0.65 0.25
CA ALA A 311 -7.08 0.76 0.54
C ALA A 311 -5.87 0.90 1.46
N LEU A 312 -4.82 1.54 0.96
CA LEU A 312 -3.54 1.70 1.64
C LEU A 312 -3.30 3.18 1.95
N ASP A 313 -3.18 3.53 3.23
CA ASP A 313 -2.71 4.85 3.62
C ASP A 313 -1.23 5.02 3.23
N LEU A 314 -0.93 6.02 2.42
CA LEU A 314 0.44 6.22 1.92
C LEU A 314 1.36 6.84 2.95
N TYR A 315 0.83 7.40 4.05
CA TYR A 315 1.64 7.97 5.12
C TYR A 315 2.11 6.90 6.10
N THR A 316 1.19 6.06 6.61
CA THR A 316 1.50 5.02 7.59
C THR A 316 1.76 3.64 6.99
N HIS A 317 1.51 3.44 5.70
CA HIS A 317 1.45 2.12 5.05
C HIS A 317 0.42 1.17 5.68
N SER A 318 -0.56 1.70 6.43
CA SER A 318 -1.66 0.91 6.97
C SER A 318 -2.61 0.53 5.85
N ILE A 319 -2.99 -0.75 5.81
CA ILE A 319 -4.20 -1.13 5.09
C ILE A 319 -5.37 -0.63 5.95
N VAL A 320 -6.22 0.22 5.40
CA VAL A 320 -7.31 0.88 6.14
C VAL A 320 -8.69 0.36 5.74
N ALA A 321 -8.78 -0.29 4.59
CA ALA A 321 -9.93 -1.08 4.20
C ALA A 321 -9.54 -2.10 3.13
N PHE A 322 -10.36 -3.12 2.95
CA PHE A 322 -10.27 -4.01 1.80
C PHE A 322 -11.66 -4.55 1.45
N ARG A 323 -11.86 -4.90 0.17
CA ARG A 323 -13.08 -5.60 -0.28
C ARG A 323 -12.74 -6.68 -1.30
N LEU A 324 -13.52 -7.76 -1.26
CA LEU A 324 -13.51 -8.84 -2.23
C LEU A 324 -14.71 -8.71 -3.17
N THR A 325 -14.48 -8.76 -4.48
CA THR A 325 -15.55 -8.68 -5.49
C THR A 325 -15.44 -9.79 -6.51
N LEU A 326 -16.57 -10.42 -6.87
CA LEU A 326 -16.61 -11.53 -7.83
C LEU A 326 -16.54 -11.07 -9.29
N VAL A 327 -16.77 -9.78 -9.53
CA VAL A 327 -16.72 -9.13 -10.85
C VAL A 327 -15.78 -7.94 -10.75
N SER A 328 -15.28 -7.47 -11.90
CA SER A 328 -14.43 -6.27 -12.01
C SER A 328 -14.98 -5.10 -11.19
N ASP A 329 -14.07 -4.29 -10.65
CA ASP A 329 -14.35 -3.09 -9.89
C ASP A 329 -15.33 -2.16 -10.63
N THR A 330 -16.53 -2.06 -10.10
CA THR A 330 -17.50 -1.04 -10.46
C THR A 330 -17.27 0.20 -9.60
N SER A 331 -17.81 1.34 -10.02
CA SER A 331 -17.79 2.57 -9.22
C SER A 331 -18.44 2.39 -7.84
N VAL A 332 -19.35 1.43 -7.69
CA VAL A 332 -19.96 1.06 -6.42
C VAL A 332 -18.97 0.34 -5.52
N ASP A 333 -18.06 -0.49 -6.06
CA ASP A 333 -17.01 -1.15 -5.27
C ASP A 333 -16.05 -0.13 -4.66
N VAL A 334 -15.67 0.87 -5.47
CA VAL A 334 -14.86 2.00 -5.00
C VAL A 334 -15.61 2.83 -3.94
N ALA A 335 -16.89 3.15 -4.15
CA ALA A 335 -17.67 3.90 -3.16
C ALA A 335 -17.77 3.13 -1.82
N MET A 336 -17.96 1.82 -1.90
CA MET A 336 -18.12 0.96 -0.75
C MET A 336 -16.80 0.74 0.00
N ILE A 337 -15.65 0.63 -0.68
CA ILE A 337 -14.37 0.58 0.03
C ILE A 337 -14.05 1.93 0.69
N LEU A 338 -14.41 3.06 0.07
CA LEU A 338 -14.23 4.38 0.70
C LEU A 338 -15.10 4.55 1.96
N ARG A 339 -16.32 4.01 1.94
CA ARG A 339 -17.13 3.90 3.16
C ARG A 339 -16.40 3.08 4.22
N ASP A 340 -15.85 1.93 3.86
CA ASP A 340 -15.15 1.05 4.82
C ASP A 340 -13.90 1.73 5.40
N VAL A 341 -13.18 2.57 4.64
CA VAL A 341 -12.04 3.35 5.16
C VAL A 341 -12.47 4.27 6.31
N MET A 342 -13.72 4.74 6.30
CA MET A 342 -14.27 5.62 7.33
C MET A 342 -14.92 4.84 8.50
N MET A 343 -15.00 3.51 8.41
CA MET A 343 -15.71 2.67 9.36
C MET A 343 -14.75 1.74 10.10
N PRO A 344 -14.86 1.60 11.42
CA PRO A 344 -14.13 0.59 12.16
C PRO A 344 -14.46 -0.83 11.68
N LEU A 345 -13.45 -1.69 11.63
CA LEU A 345 -13.64 -3.12 11.42
C LEU A 345 -14.08 -3.78 12.74
N PRO A 346 -15.27 -4.41 12.80
CA PRO A 346 -15.73 -5.07 14.03
C PRO A 346 -14.87 -6.30 14.36
N MET A 347 -14.76 -6.60 15.66
CA MET A 347 -14.09 -7.84 16.11
C MET A 347 -14.82 -9.09 15.61
N ARG A 348 -14.05 -10.10 15.20
CA ARG A 348 -14.58 -11.43 14.84
C ARG A 348 -14.65 -12.32 16.08
N PRO A 349 -15.60 -13.28 16.16
CA PRO A 349 -15.80 -14.10 17.36
C PRO A 349 -14.56 -14.90 17.81
N ASP A 350 -13.70 -15.28 16.88
CA ASP A 350 -12.48 -16.07 17.11
C ASP A 350 -11.22 -15.21 17.33
N TRP A 351 -11.34 -13.89 17.34
CA TRP A 351 -10.23 -12.97 17.57
C TRP A 351 -10.04 -12.66 19.07
N GLY A 352 -8.81 -12.85 19.56
CA GLY A 352 -8.43 -12.52 20.94
C GLY A 352 -8.06 -11.03 21.13
N GLU A 353 -7.79 -10.64 22.37
CA GLU A 353 -7.52 -9.24 22.77
C GLU A 353 -6.37 -8.58 22.00
N GLY A 354 -5.35 -9.34 21.58
CA GLY A 354 -4.24 -8.81 20.78
C GLY A 354 -4.62 -8.34 19.36
N MET A 355 -5.86 -8.60 18.92
CA MET A 355 -6.42 -8.09 17.67
C MET A 355 -7.24 -6.82 17.86
N GLU A 356 -7.52 -6.43 19.11
CA GLU A 356 -8.28 -5.22 19.43
C GLU A 356 -7.46 -3.97 19.09
N TRP A 357 -8.13 -2.90 18.67
CA TRP A 357 -7.44 -1.65 18.40
C TRP A 357 -6.95 -0.99 19.69
N ALA A 358 -5.73 -0.47 19.69
CA ALA A 358 -5.15 0.21 20.85
C ALA A 358 -5.73 1.62 21.11
N TYR A 359 -6.72 2.04 20.32
CA TYR A 359 -7.41 3.33 20.39
C TYR A 359 -6.48 4.55 20.61
N PRO A 360 -5.45 4.74 19.77
CA PRO A 360 -4.47 5.80 20.01
C PRO A 360 -5.13 7.18 19.97
N GLY A 361 -5.29 7.83 21.13
CA GLY A 361 -5.84 9.19 21.24
C GLY A 361 -7.37 9.31 21.16
N VAL A 362 -8.12 8.21 21.13
CA VAL A 362 -9.61 8.21 21.18
C VAL A 362 -10.06 7.24 22.28
N PRO A 363 -11.01 7.58 23.17
CA PRO A 363 -11.51 6.60 24.14
C PRO A 363 -12.25 5.45 23.44
N GLY A 364 -11.88 4.20 23.76
CA GLY A 364 -12.51 3.02 23.16
C GLY A 364 -14.02 2.93 23.41
N SER A 365 -14.54 3.54 24.46
CA SER A 365 -15.98 3.63 24.75
C SER A 365 -16.77 4.38 23.67
N VAL A 366 -16.21 5.46 23.10
CA VAL A 366 -16.85 6.24 22.03
C VAL A 366 -16.97 5.41 20.76
N ILE A 367 -15.96 4.58 20.48
CA ILE A 367 -15.95 3.71 19.31
C ILE A 367 -16.87 2.50 19.54
N ALA A 368 -16.86 1.92 20.74
CA ALA A 368 -17.69 0.77 21.08
C ALA A 368 -19.20 1.09 21.03
N GLU A 369 -19.60 2.31 21.38
CA GLU A 369 -20.99 2.79 21.23
C GLU A 369 -21.41 2.89 19.77
N PHE A 370 -20.48 3.15 18.85
CA PHE A 370 -20.75 3.21 17.42
C PHE A 370 -20.81 1.82 16.76
N THR A 371 -20.06 0.84 17.27
CA THR A 371 -19.93 -0.50 16.66
C THR A 371 -20.66 -1.61 17.38
N ASP A 372 -21.43 -1.30 18.42
CA ASP A 372 -22.04 -2.27 19.34
C ASP A 372 -21.01 -3.28 19.89
N GLY A 373 -19.80 -2.81 20.21
CA GLY A 373 -18.74 -3.65 20.76
C GLY A 373 -17.31 -3.28 20.35
N LYS A 374 -16.34 -4.10 20.74
CA LYS A 374 -14.90 -3.89 20.48
C LYS A 374 -14.58 -3.91 18.98
N VAL A 375 -13.56 -3.15 18.58
CA VAL A 375 -13.11 -3.04 17.19
C VAL A 375 -11.71 -3.61 17.01
N ALA A 376 -11.44 -4.10 15.82
CA ALA A 376 -10.16 -4.67 15.46
C ALA A 376 -9.11 -3.60 15.18
N GLY A 377 -7.82 -3.97 15.27
CA GLY A 377 -6.65 -3.11 15.11
C GLY A 377 -6.39 -2.60 13.68
N LEU A 378 -7.44 -2.17 12.99
CA LEU A 378 -7.44 -1.55 11.67
C LEU A 378 -7.81 -0.06 11.84
N PRO A 379 -6.89 0.88 11.54
CA PRO A 379 -7.21 2.29 11.56
C PRO A 379 -8.27 2.68 10.53
N PHE A 380 -9.11 3.66 10.87
CA PHE A 380 -10.14 4.21 10.00
C PHE A 380 -10.20 5.74 10.14
N PHE A 381 -10.55 6.45 9.07
CA PHE A 381 -10.62 7.92 9.02
C PHE A 381 -11.29 8.41 7.73
N ALA A 382 -11.64 9.70 7.65
CA ALA A 382 -12.05 10.33 6.41
C ALA A 382 -10.83 10.59 5.49
N PRO A 383 -10.78 10.02 4.27
CA PRO A 383 -9.68 10.30 3.35
C PRO A 383 -9.85 11.66 2.67
N GLU A 384 -8.76 12.41 2.47
CA GLU A 384 -8.77 13.68 1.73
C GLU A 384 -8.57 13.46 0.23
N THR A 385 -7.62 12.60 -0.13
CA THR A 385 -7.32 12.24 -1.52
C THR A 385 -7.24 10.72 -1.64
N VAL A 386 -7.84 10.19 -2.71
CA VAL A 386 -7.83 8.76 -3.03
C VAL A 386 -7.17 8.59 -4.39
N THR A 387 -6.10 7.82 -4.49
CA THR A 387 -5.42 7.53 -5.77
C THR A 387 -5.69 6.11 -6.21
N THR A 388 -6.02 5.88 -7.47
CA THR A 388 -6.53 4.58 -7.92
C THR A 388 -6.00 4.14 -9.27
N ASP A 389 -5.62 2.88 -9.41
CA ASP A 389 -4.93 2.42 -10.62
C ASP A 389 -5.84 2.32 -11.88
N HIS A 390 -7.16 2.20 -11.75
CA HIS A 390 -8.07 1.90 -12.87
C HIS A 390 -8.76 3.11 -13.54
N GLY A 391 -8.00 3.93 -14.26
CA GLY A 391 -8.45 5.18 -14.90
C GLY A 391 -9.80 5.18 -15.68
N SER A 392 -10.26 4.04 -16.23
CA SER A 392 -11.54 3.97 -16.98
C SER A 392 -12.79 4.01 -16.08
N VAL A 393 -12.70 3.55 -14.83
CA VAL A 393 -13.82 3.57 -13.87
C VAL A 393 -14.12 5.00 -13.41
N TYR A 394 -13.12 5.89 -13.46
CA TYR A 394 -13.16 7.27 -12.94
C TYR A 394 -13.82 8.30 -13.86
N LYS A 395 -14.14 7.95 -15.12
CA LYS A 395 -14.97 8.80 -15.99
C LYS A 395 -16.48 8.60 -15.76
N ASN A 396 -16.85 8.05 -14.60
CA ASN A 396 -18.24 7.76 -14.25
C ASN A 396 -18.83 8.88 -13.39
N HIS A 397 -20.01 9.38 -13.78
CA HIS A 397 -20.78 10.38 -13.05
C HIS A 397 -21.09 9.96 -11.60
N HIS A 398 -21.19 8.66 -11.32
CA HIS A 398 -21.42 8.14 -9.98
C HIS A 398 -20.27 8.47 -9.01
N LEU A 399 -19.00 8.36 -9.46
CA LEU A 399 -17.86 8.67 -8.58
C LEU A 399 -17.73 10.17 -8.29
N ILE A 400 -18.15 11.04 -9.21
CA ILE A 400 -18.19 12.49 -8.96
C ILE A 400 -19.15 12.81 -7.81
N GLU A 401 -20.31 12.13 -7.76
CA GLU A 401 -21.26 12.31 -6.65
C GLU A 401 -20.71 11.74 -5.34
N VAL A 402 -20.03 10.58 -5.38
CA VAL A 402 -19.33 10.01 -4.22
C VAL A 402 -18.28 10.97 -3.68
N GLN A 403 -17.50 11.63 -4.54
CA GLN A 403 -16.53 12.66 -4.12
C GLN A 403 -17.22 13.82 -3.38
N ARG A 404 -18.38 14.26 -3.87
CA ARG A 404 -19.17 15.32 -3.22
C ARG A 404 -19.68 14.90 -1.85
N VAL A 405 -20.20 13.68 -1.73
CA VAL A 405 -20.79 13.16 -0.48
C VAL A 405 -19.73 12.90 0.58
N ILE A 406 -18.60 12.28 0.21
CA ILE A 406 -17.50 11.95 1.15
C ILE A 406 -16.63 13.18 1.44
N GLY A 407 -16.53 14.13 0.50
CA GLY A 407 -15.61 15.26 0.60
C GLY A 407 -14.17 14.93 0.17
N ALA A 408 -13.94 13.77 -0.46
CA ALA A 408 -12.62 13.30 -0.89
C ALA A 408 -12.35 13.54 -2.39
N THR A 409 -11.10 13.83 -2.75
CA THR A 409 -10.66 13.96 -4.15
C THR A 409 -10.14 12.63 -4.68
N ILE A 410 -10.82 12.02 -5.67
CA ILE A 410 -10.39 10.79 -6.32
C ILE A 410 -9.53 11.12 -7.55
N ARG A 411 -8.34 10.53 -7.67
CA ARG A 411 -7.36 10.76 -8.74
C ARG A 411 -6.91 9.45 -9.41
N PRO A 412 -6.86 9.37 -10.74
CA PRO A 412 -6.36 8.16 -11.41
C PRO A 412 -4.82 8.07 -11.35
N SER A 413 -4.30 6.94 -10.89
CA SER A 413 -2.93 6.45 -11.07
C SER A 413 -2.87 5.42 -12.21
N ARG A 414 -1.67 4.91 -12.55
CA ARG A 414 -1.45 4.04 -13.72
C ARG A 414 -1.15 2.60 -13.31
N VAL A 415 -1.95 1.68 -13.85
CA VAL A 415 -2.01 0.22 -13.57
C VAL A 415 -0.69 -0.56 -13.73
N LEU A 416 -0.48 -1.50 -12.81
CA LEU A 416 0.33 -2.71 -12.94
C LEU A 416 -0.58 -3.96 -12.70
N ARG A 417 -0.37 -5.08 -13.41
CA ARG A 417 -1.14 -6.34 -13.20
C ARG A 417 -0.22 -7.52 -12.79
N PRO A 418 -0.55 -8.30 -11.76
CA PRO A 418 0.09 -9.59 -11.45
C PRO A 418 -0.66 -10.81 -12.04
N THR A 419 -0.12 -12.02 -11.82
CA THR A 419 -0.45 -13.29 -12.52
C THR A 419 -0.91 -14.38 -11.52
N GLU A 420 -1.72 -15.35 -11.97
CA GLU A 420 -2.55 -16.29 -11.18
C GLU A 420 -1.86 -17.61 -10.72
N GLY A 421 -2.45 -18.33 -9.75
CA GLY A 421 -1.98 -19.59 -9.14
C GLY A 421 -2.91 -20.15 -8.03
N ASP A 422 -3.34 -21.42 -8.15
CA ASP A 422 -4.59 -21.93 -7.56
C ASP A 422 -4.54 -22.53 -6.13
N ALA A 423 -5.61 -22.27 -5.36
CA ALA A 423 -6.19 -23.06 -4.26
C ALA A 423 -7.65 -22.57 -4.01
N CYS A 424 -8.60 -23.41 -3.56
CA CYS A 424 -10.01 -23.02 -3.41
C CYS A 424 -10.49 -22.95 -1.94
N ILE A 425 -10.98 -21.79 -1.50
CA ILE A 425 -11.69 -21.54 -0.22
C ILE A 425 -12.99 -20.77 -0.48
N THR A 426 -13.90 -20.60 0.49
CA THR A 426 -15.12 -19.79 0.32
C THR A 426 -14.85 -18.28 0.42
N VAL A 427 -15.79 -17.43 -0.03
CA VAL A 427 -15.63 -15.96 0.03
C VAL A 427 -15.50 -15.48 1.47
N ALA A 428 -16.32 -16.01 2.39
CA ALA A 428 -16.26 -15.66 3.81
C ALA A 428 -14.95 -16.13 4.47
N GLU A 429 -14.46 -17.33 4.13
CA GLU A 429 -13.16 -17.82 4.61
C GLU A 429 -12.00 -17.00 4.05
N MET A 430 -12.07 -16.59 2.78
CA MET A 430 -11.08 -15.70 2.15
C MET A 430 -11.06 -14.33 2.82
N GLU A 431 -12.25 -13.76 3.06
CA GLU A 431 -12.38 -12.49 3.76
C GLU A 431 -11.84 -12.59 5.18
N HIS A 432 -12.15 -13.68 5.89
CA HIS A 432 -11.59 -13.96 7.21
C HIS A 432 -10.07 -14.07 7.17
N LEU A 433 -9.52 -14.84 6.23
CA LEU A 433 -8.08 -15.02 6.08
C LEU A 433 -7.36 -13.69 5.82
N ILE A 434 -7.89 -12.88 4.91
CA ILE A 434 -7.33 -11.57 4.57
C ILE A 434 -7.46 -10.62 5.75
N ALA A 435 -8.63 -10.54 6.40
CA ALA A 435 -8.83 -9.74 7.61
C ALA A 435 -7.82 -10.10 8.70
N THR A 436 -7.67 -11.39 8.98
CA THR A 436 -6.75 -11.91 10.00
C THR A 436 -5.30 -11.61 9.62
N TRP A 437 -4.91 -11.78 8.35
CA TRP A 437 -3.56 -11.43 7.90
C TRP A 437 -3.30 -9.93 8.00
N VAL A 438 -4.26 -9.09 7.59
CA VAL A 438 -4.13 -7.64 7.68
C VAL A 438 -3.93 -7.22 9.15
N VAL A 439 -4.87 -7.55 10.03
CA VAL A 439 -4.87 -7.08 11.42
C VAL A 439 -3.71 -7.70 12.21
N ARG A 440 -3.50 -9.02 12.10
CA ARG A 440 -2.49 -9.72 12.91
C ARG A 440 -1.07 -9.50 12.40
N ILE A 441 -0.87 -9.61 11.09
CA ILE A 441 0.45 -9.69 10.48
C ILE A 441 0.85 -8.35 9.88
N TRP A 442 0.08 -7.81 8.92
CA TRP A 442 0.49 -6.61 8.19
C TRP A 442 0.62 -5.39 9.10
N GLN A 443 -0.42 -5.10 9.89
CA GLN A 443 -0.46 -3.90 10.73
C GLN A 443 0.60 -3.88 11.84
N ASN A 444 1.07 -5.06 12.26
CA ASN A 444 2.09 -5.24 13.30
C ASN A 444 3.47 -5.56 12.72
N ARG A 445 3.60 -5.66 11.40
CA ARG A 445 4.87 -5.94 10.73
C ARG A 445 5.80 -4.73 10.85
N ARG A 446 6.98 -4.96 11.42
CA ARG A 446 8.05 -3.96 11.49
C ARG A 446 8.59 -3.63 10.09
N PHE A 447 8.73 -2.34 9.79
CA PHE A 447 9.22 -1.85 8.50
C PHE A 447 10.72 -2.11 8.29
N GLY A 448 11.51 -2.23 9.37
CA GLY A 448 12.97 -2.34 9.26
C GLY A 448 13.56 -1.15 8.50
N SER A 449 14.23 -1.40 7.37
CA SER A 449 14.89 -0.34 6.57
C SER A 449 13.93 0.63 5.86
N TYR A 450 12.62 0.39 5.89
CA TYR A 450 11.61 1.23 5.24
C TYR A 450 10.93 2.22 6.21
N ALA A 451 11.60 2.55 7.32
CA ALA A 451 11.12 3.52 8.29
C ALA A 451 10.91 4.92 7.64
N PRO A 452 9.94 5.71 8.13
CA PRO A 452 9.64 7.04 7.60
C PRO A 452 10.85 7.97 7.71
N SER A 453 11.00 8.87 6.75
CA SER A 453 12.19 9.75 6.63
C SER A 453 12.49 10.64 7.85
N TRP A 454 11.48 10.93 8.69
CA TRP A 454 11.62 11.73 9.91
C TRP A 454 12.04 10.89 11.14
N ASP A 455 11.87 9.57 11.09
CA ASP A 455 12.39 8.64 12.09
C ASP A 455 12.99 7.39 11.41
N PRO A 456 14.11 7.56 10.67
CA PRO A 456 14.73 6.47 9.92
C PRO A 456 15.39 5.41 10.81
N ALA A 457 15.52 5.68 12.11
CA ALA A 457 16.06 4.77 13.12
C ALA A 457 14.97 4.04 13.92
N GLY A 458 13.71 4.50 13.84
CA GLY A 458 12.58 3.92 14.55
C GLY A 458 12.14 2.59 13.96
N ASP A 459 11.94 1.59 14.83
CA ASP A 459 11.39 0.30 14.44
C ASP A 459 9.85 0.35 14.46
N HIS A 460 9.26 1.00 13.45
CA HIS A 460 7.81 1.17 13.36
C HIS A 460 7.12 0.02 12.63
N SER A 461 5.90 -0.31 13.04
CA SER A 461 4.91 -1.00 12.22
C SER A 461 3.85 0.00 11.72
N PRO A 462 2.96 -0.37 10.78
CA PRO A 462 1.87 0.51 10.39
C PRO A 462 1.04 1.04 11.57
N ASN A 463 0.69 0.18 12.54
CA ASN A 463 -0.05 0.60 13.73
C ASN A 463 0.75 1.51 14.66
N THR A 464 2.04 1.25 14.89
CA THR A 464 2.84 2.13 15.76
C THR A 464 3.13 3.47 15.10
N LEU A 465 3.30 3.49 13.77
CA LEU A 465 3.46 4.71 13.00
C LEU A 465 2.18 5.55 12.99
N PHE A 466 1.03 4.89 12.83
CA PHE A 466 -0.27 5.53 13.01
C PHE A 466 -0.38 6.14 14.41
N ALA A 467 -0.14 5.37 15.48
CA ALA A 467 -0.18 5.88 16.85
C ALA A 467 0.78 7.05 17.10
N ALA A 468 2.01 6.99 16.58
CA ALA A 468 2.99 8.07 16.70
C ALA A 468 2.52 9.34 15.99
N SER A 469 1.93 9.20 14.80
CA SER A 469 1.39 10.33 14.05
C SER A 469 0.20 10.99 14.72
N MET A 470 -0.64 10.19 15.38
CA MET A 470 -1.77 10.67 16.16
C MET A 470 -1.31 11.50 17.36
N ALA A 471 -0.26 11.05 18.05
CA ALA A 471 0.34 11.80 19.16
C ALA A 471 0.99 13.12 18.74
N GLN A 472 1.49 13.22 17.50
CA GLN A 472 2.15 14.42 16.99
C GLN A 472 1.19 15.44 16.34
N GLY A 473 0.28 14.96 15.50
CA GLY A 473 -0.54 15.78 14.61
C GLY A 473 -2.03 15.79 14.93
N GLY A 474 -2.47 15.03 15.93
CA GLY A 474 -3.89 14.83 16.22
C GLY A 474 -4.59 13.96 15.17
N PHE A 475 -5.91 13.83 15.32
CA PHE A 475 -6.74 12.94 14.52
C PHE A 475 -8.00 13.65 14.04
N ALA A 476 -8.22 13.66 12.73
CA ALA A 476 -9.47 14.10 12.13
C ALA A 476 -10.46 12.91 12.07
N LEU A 477 -10.95 12.46 13.23
CA LEU A 477 -11.98 11.44 13.28
C LEU A 477 -13.29 12.02 12.74
N GLN A 478 -13.80 11.42 11.67
CA GLN A 478 -15.16 11.66 11.22
C GLN A 478 -15.87 10.32 11.11
N ILE A 479 -16.84 10.11 12.01
CA ILE A 479 -17.70 8.95 11.99
C ILE A 479 -18.86 9.27 11.04
N PRO A 480 -19.01 8.53 9.93
CA PRO A 480 -20.09 8.80 9.00
C PRO A 480 -21.44 8.31 9.57
N PRO A 481 -22.54 9.00 9.24
CA PRO A 481 -23.87 8.56 9.63
C PRO A 481 -24.26 7.26 8.90
N ALA A 482 -25.16 6.47 9.46
CA ALA A 482 -25.58 5.18 8.90
C ALA A 482 -26.12 5.33 7.46
N GLU A 483 -26.77 6.46 7.20
CA GLU A 483 -27.34 6.88 5.93
C GLU A 483 -26.31 7.07 4.81
N LEU A 484 -25.02 7.23 5.15
CA LEU A 484 -23.95 7.36 4.15
C LEU A 484 -23.96 6.17 3.17
N TYR A 485 -24.29 4.97 3.65
CA TYR A 485 -24.43 3.81 2.78
C TYR A 485 -25.39 4.08 1.61
N TYR A 486 -26.58 4.61 1.89
CA TYR A 486 -27.60 4.87 0.87
C TYR A 486 -27.20 5.99 -0.08
N GLN A 487 -26.58 7.05 0.46
CA GLN A 487 -26.12 8.20 -0.33
C GLN A 487 -25.05 7.81 -1.36
N LEU A 488 -24.22 6.82 -1.05
CA LEU A 488 -23.16 6.32 -1.94
C LEU A 488 -23.66 5.40 -3.05
N LEU A 489 -24.91 4.92 -2.98
CA LEU A 489 -25.46 4.02 -4.00
C LEU A 489 -25.88 4.79 -5.28
N PRO A 490 -25.80 4.14 -6.46
CA PRO A 490 -26.26 4.72 -7.72
C PRO A 490 -27.68 5.29 -7.67
N THR A 491 -27.82 6.53 -8.13
CA THR A 491 -29.08 7.26 -8.15
C THR A 491 -29.92 6.95 -9.39
N HIS A 492 -31.20 6.68 -9.17
CA HIS A 492 -32.22 6.45 -10.19
C HIS A 492 -33.33 7.48 -10.06
N ARG A 493 -33.52 8.28 -11.12
CA ARG A 493 -34.59 9.28 -11.19
C ARG A 493 -35.75 8.71 -12.00
N VAL A 494 -36.84 8.34 -11.34
CA VAL A 494 -37.97 7.62 -11.93
C VAL A 494 -39.29 8.12 -11.35
N MET A 495 -40.40 7.84 -12.04
CA MET A 495 -41.74 8.19 -11.57
C MET A 495 -42.30 7.08 -10.66
N ILE A 496 -43.12 7.47 -9.69
CA ILE A 496 -43.93 6.53 -8.91
C ILE A 496 -45.19 6.23 -9.72
N HIS A 497 -45.36 4.97 -10.12
CA HIS A 497 -46.52 4.51 -10.86
C HIS A 497 -47.62 4.10 -9.89
N GLY A 498 -48.56 5.01 -9.63
CA GLY A 498 -49.83 4.78 -8.90
C GLY A 498 -49.86 3.52 -8.04
N ARG A 499 -50.56 2.47 -8.50
CA ARG A 499 -50.72 1.20 -7.77
C ARG A 499 -49.59 0.17 -7.97
N ARG A 500 -48.64 0.43 -8.87
CA ARG A 500 -47.61 -0.55 -9.28
C ARG A 500 -46.26 -0.32 -8.58
N GLY A 501 -46.08 0.82 -7.91
CA GLY A 501 -44.84 1.20 -7.26
C GLY A 501 -43.86 1.85 -8.24
N VAL A 502 -42.59 1.46 -8.20
CA VAL A 502 -41.52 2.09 -8.99
C VAL A 502 -40.76 1.06 -9.83
N LYS A 503 -40.47 1.40 -11.10
CA LYS A 503 -39.72 0.52 -12.01
C LYS A 503 -38.27 0.98 -12.15
N ILE A 504 -37.32 0.14 -11.78
CA ILE A 504 -35.88 0.40 -11.90
C ILE A 504 -35.19 -0.80 -12.54
N LYS A 505 -34.47 -0.59 -13.65
CA LYS A 505 -33.64 -1.61 -14.34
C LYS A 505 -34.35 -2.95 -14.61
N ASN A 506 -35.62 -2.86 -15.03
CA ASN A 506 -36.54 -3.99 -15.34
C ASN A 506 -37.19 -4.67 -14.14
N LEU A 507 -36.94 -4.22 -12.92
CA LEU A 507 -37.61 -4.72 -11.72
C LEU A 507 -38.59 -3.68 -11.16
N TRP A 508 -39.67 -4.16 -10.55
CA TRP A 508 -40.69 -3.38 -9.86
C TRP A 508 -40.52 -3.46 -8.35
N TYR A 509 -40.57 -2.32 -7.69
CA TYR A 509 -40.42 -2.19 -6.24
C TYR A 509 -41.61 -1.48 -5.63
N ASP A 510 -41.99 -1.89 -4.43
CA ASP A 510 -43.13 -1.30 -3.72
C ASP A 510 -42.91 -1.28 -2.19
N GLY A 511 -43.67 -0.44 -1.49
CA GLY A 511 -43.64 -0.32 -0.04
C GLY A 511 -44.50 0.84 0.46
N GLN A 512 -44.87 0.79 1.76
CA GLN A 512 -45.78 1.76 2.39
C GLN A 512 -45.26 3.20 2.33
N ALA A 513 -43.94 3.39 2.37
CA ALA A 513 -43.31 4.69 2.26
C ALA A 513 -43.59 5.43 0.93
N LEU A 514 -44.13 4.75 -0.09
CA LEU A 514 -44.55 5.39 -1.33
C LEU A 514 -45.95 6.00 -1.25
N ASP A 515 -46.79 5.58 -0.31
CA ASP A 515 -48.24 5.78 -0.37
C ASP A 515 -48.64 7.26 -0.38
N GLU A 516 -47.97 8.09 0.43
CA GLU A 516 -48.18 9.54 0.47
C GLU A 516 -47.74 10.26 -0.81
N TRP A 517 -46.81 9.65 -1.54
CA TRP A 517 -46.17 10.20 -2.74
C TRP A 517 -46.81 9.69 -4.03
N ARG A 518 -47.66 8.65 -3.96
CA ARG A 518 -48.40 8.14 -5.11
C ARG A 518 -49.30 9.23 -5.68
N PHE A 519 -49.36 9.29 -7.01
CA PHE A 519 -50.17 10.27 -7.76
C PHE A 519 -49.79 11.74 -7.56
N ARG A 520 -48.71 12.04 -6.82
CA ARG A 520 -48.17 13.40 -6.66
C ARG A 520 -46.95 13.61 -7.56
N PRO A 521 -46.88 14.70 -8.33
CA PRO A 521 -45.64 15.07 -9.01
C PRO A 521 -44.59 15.51 -7.99
N SER A 522 -43.32 15.17 -8.22
CA SER A 522 -42.22 15.55 -7.31
C SER A 522 -41.87 17.05 -7.31
N GLY A 523 -42.56 17.87 -8.12
CA GLY A 523 -42.30 19.32 -8.25
C GLY A 523 -40.99 19.68 -8.95
N ARG A 524 -40.11 18.71 -9.26
CA ARG A 524 -38.83 18.96 -9.94
C ARG A 524 -39.03 19.35 -11.40
N GLY A 525 -38.16 20.22 -11.91
CA GLY A 525 -38.11 20.66 -13.31
C GLY A 525 -36.98 20.02 -14.15
N GLY A 526 -36.83 20.47 -15.39
CA GLY A 526 -35.74 20.08 -16.30
C GLY A 526 -35.74 18.60 -16.71
N ALA A 527 -34.54 18.03 -16.93
CA ALA A 527 -34.36 16.62 -17.33
C ALA A 527 -34.90 15.60 -16.30
N SER A 528 -35.20 16.04 -15.08
CA SER A 528 -35.75 15.22 -13.99
C SER A 528 -37.19 15.60 -13.63
N LYS A 529 -37.92 16.18 -14.58
CA LYS A 529 -39.30 16.66 -14.37
C LYS A 529 -40.19 15.57 -13.75
N ASN A 530 -40.83 15.89 -12.63
CA ASN A 530 -41.76 15.03 -11.89
C ASN A 530 -41.23 13.64 -11.49
N LYS A 531 -39.90 13.45 -11.45
CA LYS A 531 -39.27 12.20 -11.02
C LYS A 531 -38.82 12.28 -9.56
N TYR A 532 -38.95 11.17 -8.84
CA TYR A 532 -38.41 10.97 -7.50
C TYR A 532 -37.03 10.30 -7.58
N VAL A 533 -36.28 10.38 -6.49
CA VAL A 533 -34.92 9.85 -6.40
C VAL A 533 -34.93 8.56 -5.59
N PHE A 534 -34.33 7.52 -6.18
CA PHE A 534 -34.14 6.22 -5.55
C PHE A 534 -32.68 5.80 -5.66
N HIS A 535 -32.23 5.02 -4.70
CA HIS A 535 -30.87 4.50 -4.63
C HIS A 535 -30.92 2.97 -4.68
N ARG A 536 -30.04 2.35 -5.46
CA ARG A 536 -30.08 0.89 -5.68
C ARG A 536 -28.68 0.30 -5.72
N ASP A 537 -28.48 -0.79 -4.98
CA ASP A 537 -27.25 -1.57 -5.06
C ASP A 537 -27.32 -2.52 -6.27
N PRO A 538 -26.40 -2.44 -7.24
CA PRO A 538 -26.36 -3.39 -8.37
C PRO A 538 -25.99 -4.83 -7.96
N ARG A 539 -25.42 -5.02 -6.77
CA ARG A 539 -25.04 -6.35 -6.25
C ARG A 539 -26.18 -7.05 -5.54
N ASP A 540 -27.13 -6.28 -5.02
CA ASP A 540 -28.35 -6.79 -4.40
C ASP A 540 -29.55 -5.92 -4.83
N PRO A 541 -30.17 -6.24 -5.96
CA PRO A 541 -31.33 -5.56 -6.48
C PRO A 541 -32.62 -6.03 -5.81
N CYS A 542 -32.59 -6.83 -4.73
CA CYS A 542 -33.80 -7.20 -4.00
C CYS A 542 -34.47 -6.00 -3.33
N PHE A 543 -33.69 -4.96 -3.08
CA PHE A 543 -34.13 -3.75 -2.38
C PHE A 543 -33.70 -2.48 -3.11
N VAL A 544 -34.49 -1.43 -2.94
CA VAL A 544 -34.13 -0.06 -3.32
C VAL A 544 -34.46 0.88 -2.16
N PHE A 545 -33.72 1.98 -2.08
CA PHE A 545 -33.83 2.93 -0.97
C PHE A 545 -34.41 4.23 -1.49
N PHE A 546 -35.51 4.65 -0.87
CA PHE A 546 -36.21 5.90 -1.14
C PHE A 546 -35.93 6.85 0.01
N GLN A 547 -35.48 8.06 -0.29
CA GLN A 547 -35.40 9.11 0.71
C GLN A 547 -36.66 9.97 0.64
N ASP A 548 -37.38 10.08 1.74
CA ASP A 548 -38.55 10.91 1.83
C ASP A 548 -38.18 12.40 1.58
N PRO A 549 -38.82 13.07 0.59
CA PRO A 549 -38.51 14.46 0.27
C PRO A 549 -38.80 15.49 1.37
N LEU A 550 -39.67 15.18 2.34
CA LEU A 550 -40.04 16.06 3.45
C LEU A 550 -39.30 15.70 4.73
N THR A 551 -39.32 14.44 5.14
CA THR A 551 -38.74 14.01 6.42
C THR A 551 -37.24 13.72 6.30
N HIS A 552 -36.74 13.54 5.08
CA HIS A 552 -35.37 13.10 4.77
C HIS A 552 -35.00 11.71 5.30
N GLU A 553 -35.97 10.96 5.83
CA GLU A 553 -35.79 9.59 6.29
C GLU A 553 -35.60 8.63 5.12
N TRP A 554 -34.83 7.57 5.37
CA TRP A 554 -34.58 6.52 4.37
C TRP A 554 -35.52 5.35 4.58
N HIS A 555 -36.24 5.01 3.53
CA HIS A 555 -37.15 3.87 3.50
C HIS A 555 -36.69 2.82 2.51
N GLN A 556 -36.69 1.57 2.95
CA GLN A 556 -36.39 0.41 2.12
C GLN A 556 -37.67 -0.04 1.39
N LEU A 557 -37.58 -0.17 0.08
CA LEU A 557 -38.63 -0.72 -0.77
C LEU A 557 -38.20 -2.08 -1.29
N ARG A 558 -39.15 -3.02 -1.32
CA ARG A 558 -38.89 -4.42 -1.63
C ARG A 558 -39.25 -4.72 -3.08
N TRP A 559 -38.46 -5.57 -3.73
CA TRP A 559 -38.78 -6.10 -5.05
C TRP A 559 -40.09 -6.90 -5.00
N VAL A 560 -41.05 -6.58 -5.89
CA VAL A 560 -42.40 -7.17 -5.90
C VAL A 560 -42.39 -8.67 -6.23
N GLY A 561 -41.35 -9.15 -6.93
CA GLY A 561 -41.17 -10.57 -7.23
C GLY A 561 -40.61 -11.40 -6.08
N LEU A 562 -40.18 -10.79 -4.97
CA LEU A 562 -39.69 -11.52 -3.80
C LEU A 562 -40.88 -12.26 -3.12
N PRO A 563 -40.73 -13.52 -2.70
CA PRO A 563 -41.80 -14.27 -2.02
C PRO A 563 -42.02 -13.74 -0.59
N ASP A 564 -43.29 -13.63 -0.17
CA ASP A 564 -43.68 -13.03 1.12
C ASP A 564 -43.15 -13.82 2.33
N GLU A 565 -42.96 -15.13 2.16
CA GLU A 565 -42.25 -16.00 3.08
C GLU A 565 -41.12 -16.76 2.35
N GLY A 566 -39.96 -16.85 2.99
CA GLY A 566 -38.75 -17.49 2.44
C GLY A 566 -37.62 -16.51 2.14
N ARG A 567 -36.37 -16.93 2.38
CA ARG A 567 -35.16 -16.13 2.12
C ARG A 567 -34.63 -16.43 0.73
N MET A 568 -34.45 -15.37 -0.06
CA MET A 568 -33.91 -15.47 -1.42
C MET A 568 -32.41 -15.10 -1.39
N PRO A 569 -31.51 -15.89 -2.00
CA PRO A 569 -30.09 -15.57 -2.05
C PRO A 569 -29.86 -14.29 -2.86
N ALA A 570 -29.05 -13.35 -2.35
CA ALA A 570 -28.72 -12.14 -3.10
C ALA A 570 -28.15 -12.49 -4.49
N PHE A 571 -28.58 -11.76 -5.52
CA PHE A 571 -28.17 -11.94 -6.91
C PHE A 571 -27.82 -10.58 -7.50
N SER A 572 -27.02 -10.52 -8.56
CA SER A 572 -26.62 -9.22 -9.13
C SER A 572 -27.47 -8.78 -10.33
N ASP A 573 -27.35 -7.50 -10.68
CA ASP A 573 -27.88 -6.93 -11.92
C ASP A 573 -27.41 -7.68 -13.19
N ALA A 574 -26.25 -8.34 -13.13
CA ALA A 574 -25.77 -9.17 -14.24
C ALA A 574 -26.69 -10.38 -14.44
N ARG A 575 -27.15 -11.01 -13.36
CA ARG A 575 -28.08 -12.13 -13.41
C ARG A 575 -29.45 -11.69 -13.92
N VAL A 576 -29.94 -10.53 -13.47
CA VAL A 576 -31.18 -9.94 -14.02
C VAL A 576 -31.06 -9.74 -15.53
N ARG A 577 -29.94 -9.19 -16.02
CA ARG A 577 -29.72 -9.01 -17.46
C ARG A 577 -29.69 -10.33 -18.23
N GLN A 578 -29.15 -11.40 -17.62
CA GLN A 578 -29.13 -12.73 -18.21
C GLN A 578 -30.53 -13.31 -18.33
N VAL A 579 -31.32 -13.28 -17.25
CA VAL A 579 -32.74 -13.71 -17.25
C VAL A 579 -33.52 -12.97 -18.32
N MET A 580 -33.38 -11.64 -18.37
CA MET A 580 -34.06 -10.81 -19.37
C MET A 580 -33.59 -11.09 -20.81
N ARG A 581 -32.36 -11.59 -21.00
CA ARG A 581 -31.86 -12.01 -22.31
C ARG A 581 -32.46 -13.35 -22.71
N GLU A 582 -32.51 -14.30 -21.79
CA GLU A 582 -33.08 -15.63 -22.02
C GLU A 582 -34.57 -15.55 -22.36
N LEU A 583 -35.33 -14.74 -21.62
CA LEU A 583 -36.73 -14.46 -21.92
C LEU A 583 -36.93 -13.89 -23.33
N ARG A 584 -36.08 -12.96 -23.76
CA ARG A 584 -36.12 -12.41 -25.12
C ARG A 584 -35.82 -13.46 -26.18
N ASN A 585 -34.85 -14.33 -25.94
CA ASN A 585 -34.48 -15.41 -26.85
C ASN A 585 -35.63 -16.42 -27.02
N GLN A 586 -36.40 -16.66 -25.95
CA GLN A 586 -37.56 -17.55 -25.94
C GLN A 586 -38.86 -16.85 -26.40
N GLY A 587 -38.81 -15.56 -26.76
CA GLY A 587 -40.00 -14.78 -27.17
C GLY A 587 -41.00 -14.52 -26.03
N LEU A 588 -40.65 -14.84 -24.79
CA LEU A 588 -41.52 -14.71 -23.63
C LEU A 588 -41.51 -13.28 -23.08
N LYS A 589 -42.70 -12.76 -22.74
CA LYS A 589 -42.88 -11.46 -22.06
C LYS A 589 -43.49 -11.70 -20.67
N PRO A 590 -42.75 -11.46 -19.57
CA PRO A 590 -43.30 -11.58 -18.22
C PRO A 590 -44.47 -10.62 -18.03
N LYS A 591 -45.57 -11.10 -17.44
CA LYS A 591 -46.72 -10.25 -17.10
C LYS A 591 -46.52 -9.58 -15.74
N SER A 592 -45.78 -10.24 -14.84
CA SER A 592 -45.41 -9.79 -13.50
C SER A 592 -43.95 -10.12 -13.17
N ASP A 593 -43.36 -9.37 -12.25
CA ASP A 593 -42.04 -9.68 -11.70
C ASP A 593 -42.03 -11.00 -10.90
N LYS A 594 -43.19 -11.45 -10.41
CA LYS A 594 -43.35 -12.79 -9.82
C LYS A 594 -43.02 -13.90 -10.81
N ASP A 595 -43.24 -13.66 -12.11
CA ASP A 595 -42.93 -14.63 -13.18
C ASP A 595 -41.41 -14.74 -13.41
N LEU A 596 -40.62 -13.75 -12.96
CA LEU A 596 -39.16 -13.75 -13.07
C LEU A 596 -38.50 -14.62 -11.99
N LEU A 597 -39.16 -14.77 -10.83
CA LEU A 597 -38.59 -15.46 -9.68
C LEU A 597 -38.22 -16.93 -9.99
N PRO A 598 -39.09 -17.76 -10.59
CA PRO A 598 -38.72 -19.14 -10.93
C PRO A 598 -37.54 -19.23 -11.90
N LEU A 599 -37.47 -18.35 -12.89
CA LEU A 599 -36.37 -18.31 -13.86
C LEU A 599 -35.05 -17.84 -13.23
N LEU A 600 -35.13 -16.87 -12.31
CA LEU A 600 -34.01 -16.47 -11.49
C LEU A 600 -33.54 -17.62 -10.62
N LEU A 601 -34.46 -18.35 -9.98
CA LEU A 601 -34.15 -19.52 -9.14
C LEU A 601 -33.59 -20.68 -9.95
N ASP A 602 -34.07 -20.93 -11.16
CA ASP A 602 -33.53 -21.95 -12.07
C ASP A 602 -32.12 -21.58 -12.53
N LEU A 603 -31.91 -20.33 -12.93
CA LEU A 603 -30.58 -19.80 -13.25
C LEU A 603 -29.68 -19.73 -12.02
N ILE A 604 -30.26 -19.65 -10.82
CA ILE A 604 -29.57 -19.70 -9.53
C ILE A 604 -29.20 -21.15 -9.14
N GLY A 605 -30.03 -22.12 -9.51
CA GLY A 605 -29.87 -23.53 -9.19
C GLY A 605 -29.16 -24.35 -10.28
N SER A 606 -28.95 -23.79 -11.48
CA SER A 606 -28.24 -24.45 -12.57
C SER A 606 -26.75 -24.52 -12.28
N ASN A 607 -26.27 -25.66 -11.76
CA ASN A 607 -24.84 -25.94 -11.62
C ASN A 607 -24.22 -26.24 -12.99
N VAL A 608 -23.06 -25.65 -13.28
CA VAL A 608 -22.21 -26.16 -14.36
C VAL A 608 -21.47 -27.39 -13.82
N PRO A 609 -21.62 -28.59 -14.43
CA PRO A 609 -20.89 -29.79 -14.02
C PRO A 609 -19.38 -29.54 -13.92
N VAL A 610 -18.72 -30.10 -12.90
CA VAL A 610 -17.31 -29.81 -12.56
C VAL A 610 -16.36 -30.16 -13.72
N ASP A 611 -16.69 -31.17 -14.51
CA ASP A 611 -16.01 -31.60 -15.74
C ASP A 611 -16.10 -30.58 -16.88
N GLN A 612 -17.11 -29.73 -16.87
CA GLN A 612 -17.34 -28.66 -17.86
C GLN A 612 -16.70 -27.33 -17.43
N TRP A 613 -16.01 -27.28 -16.29
CA TRP A 613 -15.33 -26.07 -15.85
C TRP A 613 -14.12 -25.76 -16.74
N PRO A 614 -13.89 -24.48 -17.11
CA PRO A 614 -12.74 -24.07 -17.91
C PRO A 614 -11.38 -24.46 -17.30
N THR A 615 -11.34 -24.69 -15.99
CA THR A 615 -10.14 -25.09 -15.24
C THR A 615 -9.80 -26.58 -15.39
N ARG A 616 -10.76 -27.44 -15.73
CA ARG A 616 -10.56 -28.87 -16.08
C ARG A 616 -10.24 -29.05 -17.57
N LEU A 617 -10.58 -28.07 -18.40
CA LEU A 617 -10.24 -28.05 -19.83
C LEU A 617 -8.73 -27.91 -20.03
N THR A 618 -8.19 -28.74 -20.92
CA THR A 618 -6.80 -28.63 -21.39
C THR A 618 -6.56 -27.24 -22.00
N LYS A 619 -5.30 -26.79 -22.05
CA LYS A 619 -4.94 -25.48 -22.63
C LYS A 619 -5.47 -25.30 -24.06
N ALA A 620 -5.53 -26.39 -24.83
CA ALA A 620 -6.11 -26.42 -26.17
C ALA A 620 -7.62 -26.17 -26.13
N GLN A 621 -8.37 -26.94 -25.33
CA GLN A 621 -9.82 -26.79 -25.15
C GLN A 621 -10.22 -25.40 -24.60
N ARG A 622 -9.43 -24.80 -23.71
CA ARG A 622 -9.65 -23.41 -23.26
C ARG A 622 -9.49 -22.38 -24.36
N THR A 623 -8.51 -22.59 -25.24
CA THR A 623 -8.25 -21.70 -26.37
C THR A 623 -9.33 -21.85 -27.44
N GLU A 624 -9.80 -23.08 -27.67
CA GLU A 624 -10.93 -23.42 -28.52
C GLU A 624 -12.22 -22.74 -28.02
N HIS A 625 -12.55 -22.92 -26.73
CA HIS A 625 -13.75 -22.36 -26.13
C HIS A 625 -13.74 -20.82 -26.14
N ALA A 626 -12.59 -20.19 -25.84
CA ALA A 626 -12.44 -18.74 -25.94
C ALA A 626 -12.54 -18.23 -27.40
N ARG A 627 -12.10 -19.04 -28.37
CA ARG A 627 -12.27 -18.74 -29.80
C ARG A 627 -13.72 -18.89 -30.22
N GLU A 628 -14.41 -19.95 -29.81
CA GLU A 628 -15.84 -20.16 -30.06
C GLU A 628 -16.69 -19.04 -29.46
N GLU A 629 -16.41 -18.62 -28.23
CA GLU A 629 -17.11 -17.48 -27.61
C GLU A 629 -16.86 -16.17 -28.35
N ALA A 630 -15.61 -15.90 -28.75
CA ALA A 630 -15.26 -14.71 -29.53
C ALA A 630 -15.88 -14.75 -30.93
N GLN A 631 -15.95 -15.93 -31.55
CA GLN A 631 -16.51 -16.17 -32.88
C GLN A 631 -18.04 -16.11 -32.86
N ALA A 632 -18.68 -16.59 -31.79
CA ALA A 632 -20.11 -16.44 -31.54
C ALA A 632 -20.48 -14.97 -31.26
N ALA A 633 -19.65 -14.23 -30.53
CA ALA A 633 -19.83 -12.80 -30.29
C ALA A 633 -19.66 -11.97 -31.57
N ALA A 634 -18.69 -12.33 -32.42
CA ALA A 634 -18.49 -11.73 -33.74
C ALA A 634 -19.66 -12.05 -34.68
N ALA A 635 -20.07 -13.32 -34.77
CA ALA A 635 -21.21 -13.75 -35.59
C ALA A 635 -22.54 -13.14 -35.14
N ALA A 636 -22.73 -12.92 -33.83
CA ALA A 636 -23.89 -12.20 -33.30
C ALA A 636 -23.88 -10.70 -33.63
N SER A 637 -22.69 -10.11 -33.80
CA SER A 637 -22.52 -8.71 -34.22
C SER A 637 -22.74 -8.51 -35.72
N ASP A 638 -22.43 -9.54 -36.52
CA ASP A 638 -22.59 -9.54 -37.99
C ASP A 638 -24.00 -9.96 -38.47
N ARG A 639 -24.87 -10.45 -37.58
CA ARG A 639 -26.24 -10.84 -37.96
C ARG A 639 -27.10 -9.59 -38.20
N PRO A 640 -27.65 -9.37 -39.41
CA PRO A 640 -28.59 -8.28 -39.64
C PRO A 640 -29.83 -8.47 -38.75
N LYS A 641 -30.32 -7.37 -38.14
CA LYS A 641 -31.50 -7.41 -37.28
C LYS A 641 -32.69 -8.00 -38.04
N PRO A 642 -33.38 -9.02 -37.52
CA PRO A 642 -34.56 -9.55 -38.19
C PRO A 642 -35.64 -8.46 -38.25
N SER A 643 -36.23 -8.28 -39.44
CA SER A 643 -37.45 -7.48 -39.59
C SER A 643 -38.58 -8.08 -38.75
N PRO A 644 -39.45 -7.25 -38.15
CA PRO A 644 -40.56 -7.74 -37.35
C PRO A 644 -41.50 -8.58 -38.24
N ALA A 645 -41.65 -9.87 -37.92
CA ALA A 645 -42.64 -10.73 -38.55
C ALA A 645 -44.06 -10.32 -38.08
N PRO A 646 -45.09 -10.49 -38.92
CA PRO A 646 -46.46 -10.14 -38.55
C PRO A 646 -46.96 -11.07 -37.43
N ALA A 647 -47.73 -10.50 -36.51
CA ALA A 647 -48.28 -11.21 -35.37
C ALA A 647 -49.36 -12.20 -35.83
N CYS A 648 -49.07 -13.50 -35.76
CA CYS A 648 -50.10 -14.51 -35.59
C CYS A 648 -50.30 -14.75 -34.09
N ALA A 649 -51.52 -14.48 -33.63
CA ALA A 649 -51.99 -14.91 -32.33
C ALA A 649 -52.15 -16.43 -32.37
N ASP A 650 -51.52 -17.14 -31.42
CA ASP A 650 -52.00 -18.42 -30.90
C ASP A 650 -51.35 -18.72 -29.54
N GLU A 651 -52.03 -19.57 -28.79
CA GLU A 651 -52.03 -19.75 -27.34
C GLU A 651 -50.66 -20.06 -26.69
N VAL A 652 -50.48 -19.54 -25.47
CA VAL A 652 -49.26 -19.66 -24.67
C VAL A 652 -49.27 -20.97 -23.88
N ALA A 653 -48.39 -21.91 -24.21
CA ALA A 653 -48.14 -23.08 -23.37
C ALA A 653 -47.39 -22.70 -22.07
N PRO A 654 -47.75 -23.29 -20.91
CA PRO A 654 -47.02 -23.06 -19.66
C PRO A 654 -45.61 -23.65 -19.70
N PHE A 655 -44.68 -22.98 -19.02
CA PHE A 655 -43.29 -23.40 -18.86
C PHE A 655 -43.20 -24.75 -18.12
N VAL A 656 -42.53 -25.73 -18.73
CA VAL A 656 -42.24 -27.03 -18.12
C VAL A 656 -40.74 -27.07 -17.74
N PRO A 657 -40.38 -27.22 -16.46
CA PRO A 657 -38.98 -27.28 -16.04
C PRO A 657 -38.32 -28.58 -16.53
N ARG A 658 -37.03 -28.50 -16.88
CA ARG A 658 -36.23 -29.65 -17.31
C ARG A 658 -35.98 -30.61 -16.14
N GLN A 659 -36.45 -31.86 -16.24
CA GLN A 659 -36.03 -32.96 -15.36
C GLN A 659 -34.66 -33.46 -15.81
N GLY A 660 -33.66 -33.37 -14.92
CA GLY A 660 -32.31 -33.91 -15.15
C GLY A 660 -32.26 -35.42 -14.93
N GLY A 661 -31.59 -36.13 -15.85
CA GLY A 661 -31.41 -37.57 -15.81
C GLY A 661 -30.45 -38.06 -14.71
N GLU A 662 -30.73 -39.26 -14.23
CA GLU A 662 -29.94 -40.01 -13.24
C GLU A 662 -28.48 -40.19 -13.67
N VAL A 663 -27.56 -39.81 -12.78
CA VAL A 663 -26.22 -40.39 -12.72
C VAL A 663 -25.89 -40.62 -11.24
N ASP A 664 -25.54 -41.87 -10.93
CA ASP A 664 -25.40 -42.43 -9.59
C ASP A 664 -24.32 -41.78 -8.70
N ASN A 665 -24.65 -41.76 -7.40
CA ASN A 665 -23.75 -41.68 -6.23
C ASN A 665 -22.91 -40.42 -5.99
N VAL A 666 -23.59 -39.31 -5.65
CA VAL A 666 -23.18 -38.40 -4.56
C VAL A 666 -24.44 -37.92 -3.85
N VAL A 667 -24.57 -38.17 -2.54
CA VAL A 667 -25.73 -37.71 -1.75
C VAL A 667 -25.77 -36.17 -1.75
N ALA A 668 -26.63 -35.61 -2.60
CA ALA A 668 -26.83 -34.19 -2.74
C ALA A 668 -27.62 -33.64 -1.55
N LEU A 669 -26.94 -33.00 -0.60
CA LEU A 669 -27.60 -32.11 0.35
C LEU A 669 -28.27 -30.97 -0.43
N ARG A 670 -29.61 -30.91 -0.39
CA ARG A 670 -30.45 -29.99 -1.16
C ARG A 670 -30.06 -28.55 -0.80
N TRP A 671 -29.77 -27.72 -1.81
CA TRP A 671 -29.28 -26.35 -1.66
C TRP A 671 -30.08 -25.47 -0.68
N ARG A 672 -31.37 -25.76 -0.48
CA ARG A 672 -32.24 -25.11 0.51
C ARG A 672 -31.68 -25.23 1.93
N GLU A 673 -31.23 -26.42 2.32
CA GLU A 673 -30.70 -26.69 3.67
C GLU A 673 -29.37 -25.95 3.91
N ARG A 674 -28.54 -25.77 2.88
CA ARG A 674 -27.26 -25.04 2.95
C ARG A 674 -27.44 -23.52 2.98
N ALA A 675 -28.37 -23.00 2.17
CA ALA A 675 -28.75 -21.58 2.20
C ALA A 675 -29.41 -21.23 3.54
N GLU A 676 -30.25 -22.13 4.08
CA GLU A 676 -30.82 -22.00 5.41
C GLU A 676 -29.74 -22.05 6.50
N GLN A 677 -28.74 -22.93 6.42
CA GLN A 677 -27.64 -22.98 7.39
C GLN A 677 -26.76 -21.72 7.37
N GLY A 678 -26.32 -21.27 6.19
CA GLY A 678 -25.49 -20.05 6.07
C GLY A 678 -26.22 -18.78 6.51
N GLN A 679 -27.52 -18.70 6.19
CA GLN A 679 -28.34 -17.56 6.55
C GLN A 679 -28.86 -17.64 8.00
N ALA A 680 -29.09 -18.83 8.55
CA ALA A 680 -29.38 -19.03 9.98
C ALA A 680 -28.16 -18.70 10.85
N ALA A 681 -26.93 -18.92 10.36
CA ALA A 681 -25.72 -18.48 11.05
C ALA A 681 -25.63 -16.94 11.08
N ILE A 682 -25.88 -16.27 9.95
CA ILE A 682 -25.87 -14.80 9.84
C ILE A 682 -27.01 -14.17 10.66
N ASP A 683 -28.22 -14.76 10.61
CA ASP A 683 -29.37 -14.22 11.33
C ASP A 683 -29.40 -14.61 12.81
N GLY A 684 -28.79 -15.73 13.20
CA GLY A 684 -28.52 -16.07 14.60
C GLY A 684 -27.50 -15.14 15.23
N GLU A 685 -26.54 -14.63 14.45
CA GLU A 685 -25.62 -13.57 14.87
C GLU A 685 -26.34 -12.21 14.97
N ARG A 686 -27.16 -11.85 13.97
CA ARG A 686 -27.96 -10.60 14.00
C ARG A 686 -29.05 -10.60 15.09
N ARG A 687 -29.63 -11.76 15.42
CA ARG A 687 -30.61 -11.94 16.49
C ARG A 687 -29.95 -11.89 17.87
N ARG A 688 -28.80 -12.54 18.08
CA ARG A 688 -28.01 -12.40 19.32
C ARG A 688 -27.63 -10.95 19.62
N ARG A 689 -27.37 -10.14 18.58
CA ARG A 689 -27.14 -8.69 18.70
C ARG A 689 -28.39 -7.86 19.04
N ARG A 690 -29.59 -8.35 18.69
CA ARG A 690 -30.87 -7.68 19.00
C ARG A 690 -31.46 -8.08 20.34
N GLU A 691 -31.23 -9.33 20.78
CA GLU A 691 -31.76 -9.90 22.02
C GLU A 691 -30.84 -9.65 23.23
N ALA A 692 -29.58 -9.27 23.02
CA ALA A 692 -28.70 -8.75 24.06
C ALA A 692 -29.09 -7.31 24.44
N VAL A 693 -30.28 -7.15 25.04
CA VAL A 693 -30.63 -5.93 25.78
C VAL A 693 -29.91 -6.04 27.14
N PRO A 694 -28.97 -5.16 27.48
CA PRO A 694 -28.48 -5.08 28.85
C PRO A 694 -29.65 -4.67 29.75
N GLU A 695 -29.85 -5.37 30.87
CA GLU A 695 -30.73 -4.93 31.96
C GLU A 695 -30.53 -3.43 32.19
N LYS A 696 -31.65 -2.71 32.29
CA LYS A 696 -31.68 -1.27 32.54
C LYS A 696 -30.77 -0.96 33.76
N PRO A 697 -29.62 -0.30 33.59
CA PRO A 697 -28.76 -0.01 34.73
C PRO A 697 -29.52 0.91 35.68
N THR A 698 -29.50 0.56 36.96
CA THR A 698 -30.07 1.38 38.03
C THR A 698 -29.45 2.78 37.98
N ALA A 699 -30.27 3.82 38.14
CA ALA A 699 -29.83 5.20 38.06
C ALA A 699 -28.68 5.45 39.03
N SER A 700 -27.50 5.76 38.49
CA SER A 700 -26.31 6.00 39.31
C SER A 700 -26.49 7.26 40.16
N SER A 701 -26.03 7.22 41.41
CA SER A 701 -26.12 8.33 42.36
C SER A 701 -25.55 9.64 41.82
N THR A 702 -26.16 10.75 42.25
CA THR A 702 -25.89 12.10 41.75
C THR A 702 -24.43 12.53 41.93
N LEU A 703 -23.96 13.36 41.00
CA LEU A 703 -22.58 13.87 40.87
C LEU A 703 -21.97 14.39 42.20
N GLY A 704 -22.81 14.91 43.10
CA GLY A 704 -22.40 15.42 44.43
C GLY A 704 -21.96 14.34 45.44
N HIS A 705 -22.27 13.06 45.20
CA HIS A 705 -21.77 11.95 46.04
C HIS A 705 -20.39 11.45 45.58
N ARG A 706 -20.02 11.64 44.30
CA ARG A 706 -18.70 11.25 43.76
C ARG A 706 -17.63 12.31 44.01
N LEU A 707 -18.00 13.59 44.04
CA LEU A 707 -17.06 14.69 44.25
C LEU A 707 -16.55 14.81 45.71
N ARG A 708 -17.19 14.14 46.67
CA ARG A 708 -16.74 14.10 48.07
C ARG A 708 -15.67 13.03 48.36
N GLY A 709 -15.46 12.08 47.45
CA GLY A 709 -14.52 10.96 47.66
C GLY A 709 -13.12 11.14 47.04
N LEU A 710 -12.84 12.29 46.41
CA LEU A 710 -11.62 12.52 45.62
C LEU A 710 -10.99 13.91 45.86
N SER A 711 -11.23 14.54 47.01
CA SER A 711 -10.46 15.73 47.39
C SER A 711 -9.16 15.31 48.08
N LEU A 712 -8.05 15.36 47.34
CA LEU A 712 -6.69 15.21 47.85
C LEU A 712 -6.03 16.59 47.91
N MET A 713 -6.67 17.45 48.70
CA MET A 713 -6.15 18.73 49.18
C MET A 713 -6.51 18.79 50.65
N ASP A 714 -5.59 18.36 51.50
CA ASP A 714 -5.41 18.96 52.82
C ASP A 714 -3.92 18.93 53.13
N LEU A 715 -3.40 20.16 53.16
CA LEU A 715 -2.11 20.52 53.70
C LEU A 715 -2.12 20.27 55.21
N LEU A 716 -0.93 20.00 55.72
CA LEU A 716 -0.54 20.08 57.12
C LEU A 716 -1.17 21.30 57.80
N ASP A 717 -1.82 21.08 58.95
CA ASP A 717 -1.84 22.02 60.06
C ASP A 717 -2.01 21.23 61.37
N ASP A 718 -1.43 21.83 62.40
CA ASP A 718 -0.95 21.25 63.65
C ASP A 718 -2.03 20.81 64.67
N GLU A 719 -1.55 19.93 65.56
CA GLU A 719 -1.84 19.73 66.98
C GLU A 719 -3.17 20.20 67.62
N ASP A 720 -3.69 19.28 68.44
CA ASP A 720 -4.39 19.44 69.73
C ASP A 720 -5.92 19.21 69.88
N GLU A 721 -6.18 18.46 70.96
CA GLU A 721 -7.36 18.37 71.82
C GLU A 721 -8.61 17.53 71.43
N SER A 722 -8.56 16.28 71.90
CA SER A 722 -9.48 15.67 72.88
C SER A 722 -11.01 15.82 72.79
N ALA A 723 -11.64 14.63 72.84
CA ALA A 723 -12.77 14.25 73.70
C ALA A 723 -14.24 14.53 73.28
N ALA A 724 -14.89 13.39 72.99
CA ALA A 724 -16.10 12.86 73.64
C ALA A 724 -17.52 13.39 73.29
N GLU A 725 -18.45 12.43 73.42
CA GLU A 725 -19.93 12.51 73.52
C GLU A 725 -20.72 12.41 72.20
N SER A 726 -21.27 11.24 71.84
CA SER A 726 -22.42 10.49 72.38
C SER A 726 -23.72 10.83 71.63
N GLY A 727 -24.41 9.81 71.10
CA GLY A 727 -25.73 9.98 70.49
C GLY A 727 -26.22 8.79 69.65
N ASP A 728 -26.39 7.63 70.29
CA ASP A 728 -27.35 6.55 69.96
C ASP A 728 -28.75 7.13 69.55
N GLN A 729 -29.67 6.51 68.81
CA GLN A 729 -30.06 5.15 68.40
C GLN A 729 -31.35 5.34 67.54
N PRO A 730 -32.10 4.31 67.06
CA PRO A 730 -31.81 2.88 66.92
C PRO A 730 -31.81 2.35 65.48
#